data_AF-A0A2D0HDZ7-F1
#
_entry.id   AF-A0A2D0HDZ7-F1
#
_cell.length_a   1.000
_cell.length_b   1.000
_cell.length_c   1.000
_cell.angle_alpha   90.00
_cell.angle_beta   90.00
_cell.angle_gamma   90.00
#
_symmetry.space_group_name_H-M   'P 1'
#
loop_
_entity.id
_entity.type
_entity.pdbx_description
1 polymer ?
#
loop_
_entity_poly.entity_id
_entity_poly.type
_entity_poly.pdbx_seq_one_letter_code
_entity_poly.pdbx_strand_id
1 'polypeptide(L)'
;MNNIPPASGFWTYVAECLRLLYWAYFKPFTFKRWLRDIHPELKPIDNPFYKRAEFRTNPRLRRYAGQVWWLTAVVPMVTVLLVALVYTLVSGKSFNWFINCVFLVGLFIGRVVDRGGNKNRLIIVFVATLTIFLTILFLSGIAYEVTGGVAAGVMAGMVLGVAASVAFTVTGGVSLGVAPEMPFGMSLGVAAGVATGVAAGVALGMAFSVTFGVEFGVASGVALGVALGVALGVASGVAAGVATGVAFILGVLRVYFWLPELLWILTLFLLFSNEKRVNCLRYLPPRFDELIILPLPFMDVVIVEAYRNNPAAARETIDYLITSTNQQKVAAQAISGIAVDILNLCQRLSDIVDIANQLAWIPSPPPKELGAVLPQFLEISQNVRASQEATSLYRQYELLNIPITALRQLGQSLALTKDARVAVSFGNTAQSWLTILETAQRTLNEQAQRSKEIRQVYIAGNSLDPETAKNRFKGRIDIFREIESLALSEQPPVLLLYGGRRTGKTSALKYLPYRIQANIVPLLVDLQGAASATTLKGLAENLAQQIIEAARRLPRTVNLPYPDAKKVAEDPFPALQTWLAEIERNNSDKQFLLCLDEYERLGEVVEATSSRAPLNFIRNLLQHQRKWILLFSGSQELSELDDYWSDYLINTRALRMTYLHESEARDLIQQPVENFSNIYEPNAVDEIIQVTRCQPYLVQLVCYEVVELLNRDIRRNRREADTAKVTAQDVKEVIPVVLERGDQYFRELWKSLTDSDRSLLRRIIYRETPTPQDKGVIRKLTRKEILTPEGNAFQVPLVQKYIEQLLEEE
;
A
#
# COMPACT_ATOMS: atom_id res chain seq x y z
N MET A 1 33.12 -38.49 -17.68
CA MET A 1 33.42 -38.68 -19.11
C MET A 1 34.86 -38.27 -19.39
N ASN A 2 35.61 -39.25 -19.92
CA ASN A 2 36.84 -39.24 -20.69
C ASN A 2 38.13 -38.59 -20.13
N ASN A 3 39.11 -39.47 -19.98
CA ASN A 3 40.55 -39.21 -19.93
C ASN A 3 40.97 -38.30 -21.09
N ILE A 4 41.45 -37.10 -20.75
CA ILE A 4 42.13 -36.20 -21.69
C ILE A 4 43.62 -36.16 -21.24
N PRO A 5 44.60 -36.25 -22.16
CA PRO A 5 46.03 -36.31 -21.83
C PRO A 5 46.49 -35.14 -20.94
N PRO A 6 47.62 -35.27 -20.19
CA PRO A 6 48.06 -34.29 -19.19
C PRO A 6 48.33 -32.87 -19.74
N ALA A 7 48.42 -32.70 -21.07
CA ALA A 7 48.45 -31.39 -21.73
C ALA A 7 47.11 -30.61 -21.65
N SER A 8 46.00 -31.28 -21.33
CA SER A 8 44.67 -30.67 -21.23
C SER A 8 44.36 -30.02 -19.89
N GLY A 9 45.07 -30.37 -18.82
CA GLY A 9 44.89 -29.80 -17.48
C GLY A 9 45.21 -28.30 -17.44
N PHE A 10 46.22 -27.88 -18.21
CA PHE A 10 46.60 -26.47 -18.31
C PHE A 10 45.54 -25.66 -19.08
N TRP A 11 45.13 -26.11 -20.26
CA TRP A 11 44.12 -25.41 -21.07
C TRP A 11 42.75 -25.38 -20.40
N THR A 12 42.36 -26.44 -19.69
CA THR A 12 41.14 -26.44 -18.87
C THR A 12 41.25 -25.48 -17.68
N TYR A 13 42.40 -25.42 -17.01
CA TYR A 13 42.66 -24.45 -15.94
C TYR A 13 42.62 -23.00 -16.45
N VAL A 14 43.21 -22.72 -17.62
CA VAL A 14 43.15 -21.42 -18.28
C VAL A 14 41.71 -21.08 -18.68
N ALA A 15 40.95 -22.02 -19.23
CA ALA A 15 39.53 -21.81 -19.55
C ALA A 15 38.69 -21.52 -18.30
N GLU A 16 38.94 -22.20 -17.18
CA GLU A 16 38.32 -21.89 -15.88
C GLU A 16 38.68 -20.48 -15.40
N CYS A 17 39.95 -20.07 -15.53
CA CYS A 17 40.38 -18.71 -15.17
C CYS A 17 39.70 -17.65 -16.03
N LEU A 18 39.63 -17.86 -17.35
CA LEU A 18 38.93 -16.96 -18.27
C LEU A 18 37.44 -16.89 -17.96
N ARG A 19 36.82 -18.02 -17.60
CA ARG A 19 35.42 -18.06 -17.15
C ARG A 19 35.20 -17.27 -15.87
N LEU A 20 36.10 -17.37 -14.89
CA LEU A 20 36.02 -16.57 -13.66
C LEU A 20 36.20 -15.08 -13.92
N LEU A 21 37.10 -14.71 -14.83
CA LEU A 21 37.28 -13.33 -15.25
C LEU A 21 36.05 -12.77 -15.96
N TYR A 22 35.47 -13.56 -16.87
CA TYR A 22 34.21 -13.23 -17.53
C TYR A 22 33.07 -13.08 -16.52
N TRP A 23 32.94 -14.01 -15.56
CA TRP A 23 31.93 -13.92 -14.50
C TRP A 23 32.13 -12.74 -13.57
N ALA A 24 33.37 -12.43 -13.18
CA ALA A 24 33.67 -11.28 -12.36
C ALA A 24 33.27 -9.95 -13.03
N TYR A 25 33.32 -9.90 -14.37
CA TYR A 25 33.07 -8.67 -15.12
C TYR A 25 31.65 -8.53 -15.71
N PHE A 26 31.06 -9.63 -16.22
CA PHE A 26 29.76 -9.64 -16.91
C PHE A 26 28.68 -10.40 -16.13
N LYS A 27 29.03 -11.33 -15.23
CA LYS A 27 28.03 -12.14 -14.49
C LYS A 27 28.27 -12.20 -12.97
N PRO A 28 28.24 -11.05 -12.28
CA PRO A 28 28.56 -11.00 -10.86
C PRO A 28 27.56 -11.74 -9.97
N PHE A 29 26.29 -11.89 -10.37
CA PHE A 29 25.30 -12.62 -9.59
C PHE A 29 25.52 -14.13 -9.72
N THR A 30 25.77 -14.62 -10.93
CA THR A 30 26.22 -16.01 -11.15
C THR A 30 27.51 -16.29 -10.40
N PHE A 31 28.48 -15.36 -10.43
CA PHE A 31 29.74 -15.50 -9.71
C PHE A 31 29.53 -15.61 -8.20
N LYS A 32 28.69 -14.74 -7.62
CA LYS A 32 28.36 -14.76 -6.19
C LYS A 32 27.65 -16.05 -5.78
N ARG A 33 26.75 -16.58 -6.61
CA ARG A 33 26.09 -17.88 -6.36
C ARG A 33 27.11 -19.02 -6.38
N TRP A 34 27.97 -19.06 -7.39
CA TRP A 34 29.05 -20.06 -7.49
C TRP A 34 30.04 -19.99 -6.31
N LEU A 35 30.38 -18.80 -5.83
CA LEU A 35 31.23 -18.63 -4.63
C LEU A 35 30.56 -19.16 -3.38
N ARG A 36 29.24 -18.95 -3.22
CA ARG A 36 28.46 -19.47 -2.09
C ARG A 36 28.47 -21.00 -2.05
N ASP A 37 28.45 -21.66 -3.20
CA ASP A 37 28.55 -23.12 -3.31
C ASP A 37 29.94 -23.65 -2.89
N ILE A 38 30.96 -22.80 -2.92
CA ILE A 38 32.31 -23.13 -2.45
C ILE A 38 32.45 -22.83 -0.96
N HIS A 39 32.02 -21.64 -0.52
CA HIS A 39 32.03 -21.24 0.88
C HIS A 39 30.96 -20.17 1.15
N PRO A 40 30.05 -20.36 2.13
CA PRO A 40 28.87 -19.51 2.31
C PRO A 40 29.18 -18.06 2.68
N GLU A 41 30.28 -17.80 3.39
CA GLU A 41 30.66 -16.45 3.83
C GLU A 41 31.49 -15.65 2.80
N LEU A 42 31.93 -16.29 1.70
CA LEU A 42 32.88 -15.68 0.77
C LEU A 42 32.16 -14.76 -0.23
N LYS A 43 32.48 -13.46 -0.20
CA LYS A 43 31.95 -12.48 -1.17
C LYS A 43 32.95 -12.26 -2.32
N PRO A 44 32.48 -11.79 -3.50
CA PRO A 44 33.35 -11.51 -4.66
C PRO A 44 34.53 -10.57 -4.42
N ILE A 45 34.43 -9.70 -3.41
CA ILE A 45 35.44 -8.68 -3.07
C ILE A 45 36.46 -9.21 -2.03
N ASP A 46 36.12 -10.31 -1.35
CA ASP A 46 36.94 -10.84 -0.27
C ASP A 46 38.18 -11.52 -0.81
N ASN A 47 39.32 -11.33 -0.14
CA ASN A 47 40.53 -12.07 -0.48
C ASN A 47 40.38 -13.54 -0.01
N PRO A 48 40.41 -14.53 -0.93
CA PRO A 48 40.23 -15.93 -0.57
C PRO A 48 41.35 -16.49 0.33
N PHE A 49 42.50 -15.81 0.41
CA PHE A 49 43.60 -16.20 1.29
C PHE A 49 43.34 -15.94 2.78
N TYR A 50 42.28 -15.18 3.15
CA TYR A 50 41.86 -15.04 4.56
C TYR A 50 41.39 -16.37 5.17
N LYS A 51 40.82 -17.27 4.36
CA LYS A 51 40.30 -18.57 4.78
C LYS A 51 41.32 -19.71 4.58
N ARG A 52 42.62 -19.39 4.60
CA ARG A 52 43.71 -20.34 4.34
C ARG A 52 43.73 -21.56 5.27
N ALA A 53 43.24 -21.42 6.50
CA ALA A 53 43.12 -22.52 7.46
C ALA A 53 42.22 -23.67 6.94
N GLU A 54 41.24 -23.34 6.10
CA GLU A 54 40.23 -24.26 5.58
C GLU A 54 40.64 -24.88 4.22
N PHE A 55 41.80 -24.51 3.66
CA PHE A 55 42.27 -25.05 2.37
C PHE A 55 42.55 -26.56 2.41
N ARG A 56 42.75 -27.12 3.62
CA ARG A 56 42.92 -28.57 3.82
C ARG A 56 41.60 -29.32 3.77
N THR A 57 40.51 -28.71 4.23
CA THR A 57 39.18 -29.30 4.28
C THR A 57 38.38 -29.06 3.00
N ASN A 58 38.65 -27.96 2.27
CA ASN A 58 37.95 -27.60 1.04
C ASN A 58 38.92 -27.41 -0.16
N PRO A 59 39.11 -28.43 -1.02
CA PRO A 59 40.05 -28.35 -2.15
C PRO A 59 39.57 -27.38 -3.25
N ARG A 60 38.26 -27.12 -3.36
CA ARG A 60 37.70 -26.16 -4.33
C ARG A 60 38.09 -24.72 -3.97
N LEU A 61 38.07 -24.38 -2.68
CA LEU A 61 38.50 -23.08 -2.18
C LEU A 61 39.99 -22.82 -2.46
N ARG A 62 40.84 -23.83 -2.24
CA ARG A 62 42.28 -23.76 -2.55
C ARG A 62 42.55 -23.54 -4.04
N ARG A 63 41.81 -24.24 -4.91
CA ARG A 63 41.92 -24.08 -6.38
C ARG A 63 41.49 -22.67 -6.81
N TYR A 64 40.38 -22.17 -6.27
CA TYR A 64 39.90 -20.81 -6.52
C TYR A 64 40.91 -19.74 -6.06
N ALA A 65 41.48 -19.85 -4.86
CA ALA A 65 42.49 -18.92 -4.37
C ALA A 65 43.73 -18.86 -5.29
N GLY A 66 44.14 -20.01 -5.85
CA GLY A 66 45.19 -20.06 -6.87
C GLY A 66 44.81 -19.36 -8.17
N GLN A 67 43.57 -19.54 -8.64
CA GLN A 67 43.05 -18.90 -9.86
C GLN A 67 42.98 -17.38 -9.72
N VAL A 68 42.48 -16.88 -8.58
CA VAL A 68 42.44 -15.43 -8.26
C VAL A 68 43.83 -14.82 -8.25
N TRP A 69 44.81 -15.52 -7.68
CA TRP A 69 46.19 -15.03 -7.66
C TRP A 69 46.77 -14.88 -9.07
N TRP A 70 46.59 -15.88 -9.93
CA TRP A 70 47.05 -15.80 -11.33
C TRP A 70 46.34 -14.72 -12.13
N LEU A 71 45.00 -14.64 -12.01
CA LEU A 71 44.21 -13.62 -12.70
C LEU A 71 44.65 -12.21 -12.29
N THR A 72 44.81 -11.97 -10.99
CA THR A 72 45.17 -10.65 -10.47
C THR A 72 46.62 -10.24 -10.76
N ALA A 73 47.52 -11.20 -11.07
CA ALA A 73 48.89 -10.95 -11.48
C ALA A 73 49.03 -10.74 -13.00
N VAL A 74 48.35 -11.56 -13.80
CA VAL A 74 48.51 -11.59 -15.27
C VAL A 74 47.66 -10.52 -15.97
N VAL A 75 46.43 -10.29 -15.51
CA VAL A 75 45.50 -9.35 -16.16
C VAL A 75 46.08 -7.95 -16.29
N PRO A 76 46.66 -7.32 -15.23
CA PRO A 76 47.24 -5.99 -15.36
C PRO A 76 48.37 -5.92 -16.39
N MET A 77 49.21 -6.95 -16.50
CA MET A 77 50.27 -6.98 -17.51
C MET A 77 49.70 -7.02 -18.93
N VAL A 78 48.69 -7.86 -19.17
CA VAL A 78 48.03 -7.97 -20.47
C VAL A 78 47.27 -6.69 -20.80
N THR A 79 46.58 -6.08 -19.83
CA THR A 79 45.87 -4.81 -20.01
C THR A 79 46.82 -3.68 -20.37
N VAL A 80 47.95 -3.54 -19.67
CA VAL A 80 48.97 -2.52 -19.99
C VAL A 80 49.51 -2.72 -21.41
N LEU A 81 49.74 -3.97 -21.83
CA LEU A 81 50.22 -4.28 -23.18
C LEU A 81 49.19 -3.91 -24.27
N LEU A 82 47.92 -4.24 -24.06
CA LEU A 82 46.83 -3.87 -24.97
C LEU A 82 46.60 -2.36 -25.03
N VAL A 83 46.58 -1.70 -23.87
CA VAL A 83 46.41 -0.24 -23.77
C VAL A 83 47.60 0.48 -24.39
N ALA A 84 48.84 -0.02 -24.19
CA ALA A 84 50.02 0.54 -24.83
C ALA A 84 49.89 0.52 -26.36
N LEU A 85 49.45 -0.60 -26.93
CA LEU A 85 49.24 -0.75 -28.37
C LEU A 85 48.19 0.26 -28.88
N VAL A 86 47.01 0.31 -28.25
CA VAL A 86 45.95 1.25 -28.64
C VAL A 86 46.38 2.70 -28.46
N TYR A 87 47.05 3.03 -27.35
CA TYR A 87 47.55 4.37 -27.06
C TYR A 87 48.56 4.82 -28.11
N THR A 88 49.51 3.97 -28.50
CA THR A 88 50.48 4.31 -29.55
C THR A 88 49.80 4.54 -30.91
N LEU A 89 48.74 3.79 -31.20
CA LEU A 89 48.00 3.85 -32.47
C LEU A 89 47.09 5.08 -32.54
N VAL A 90 46.47 5.48 -31.43
CA VAL A 90 45.54 6.62 -31.35
C VAL A 90 46.25 7.95 -31.08
N SER A 91 47.27 7.97 -30.22
CA SER A 91 47.91 9.22 -29.77
C SER A 91 49.14 9.63 -30.60
N GLY A 92 49.71 8.71 -31.39
CA GLY A 92 50.96 8.92 -32.14
C GLY A 92 52.20 9.15 -31.28
N LYS A 93 52.11 9.03 -29.95
CA LYS A 93 53.22 9.18 -29.00
C LYS A 93 53.73 7.83 -28.50
N SER A 94 55.01 7.74 -28.15
CA SER A 94 55.59 6.54 -27.56
C SER A 94 55.02 6.30 -26.15
N PHE A 95 54.63 5.05 -25.88
CA PHE A 95 54.13 4.65 -24.57
C PHE A 95 55.29 4.65 -23.56
N ASN A 96 55.11 5.31 -22.41
CA ASN A 96 56.13 5.38 -21.37
C ASN A 96 56.17 4.05 -20.58
N TRP A 97 56.93 3.09 -21.11
CA TRP A 97 57.10 1.77 -20.50
C TRP A 97 57.76 1.84 -19.12
N PHE A 98 58.59 2.85 -18.86
CA PHE A 98 59.31 2.97 -17.60
C PHE A 98 58.37 3.11 -16.39
N ILE A 99 57.47 4.10 -16.42
CA ILE A 99 56.53 4.37 -15.33
C ILE A 99 55.57 3.19 -15.14
N ASN A 100 55.09 2.60 -16.23
CA ASN A 100 54.16 1.48 -16.20
C ASN A 100 54.80 0.19 -15.69
N CYS A 101 56.07 -0.08 -16.04
CA CYS A 101 56.82 -1.22 -15.49
C CYS A 101 57.06 -1.07 -13.99
N VAL A 102 57.41 0.13 -13.50
CA VAL A 102 57.53 0.40 -12.06
C VAL A 102 56.21 0.14 -11.34
N PHE A 103 55.09 0.58 -11.91
CA PHE A 103 53.76 0.32 -11.38
C PHE A 103 53.42 -1.18 -11.33
N LEU A 104 53.69 -1.93 -12.42
CA LEU A 104 53.44 -3.37 -12.48
C LEU A 104 54.29 -4.16 -11.47
N VAL A 105 55.56 -3.77 -11.29
CA VAL A 105 56.46 -4.37 -10.29
C VAL A 105 55.93 -4.10 -8.88
N GLY A 106 55.54 -2.86 -8.57
CA GLY A 106 54.92 -2.51 -7.28
C GLY A 106 53.64 -3.30 -7.01
N LEU A 107 52.77 -3.44 -8.02
CA LEU A 107 51.52 -4.21 -7.93
C LEU A 107 51.78 -5.70 -7.70
N PHE A 108 52.75 -6.29 -8.40
CA PHE A 108 53.13 -7.69 -8.25
C PHE A 108 53.66 -7.97 -6.84
N ILE A 109 54.49 -7.08 -6.31
CA ILE A 109 55.05 -7.18 -4.96
C ILE A 109 53.95 -7.07 -3.90
N GLY A 110 53.03 -6.11 -4.04
CA GLY A 110 51.88 -5.99 -3.14
C GLY A 110 51.05 -7.28 -3.07
N ARG A 111 50.88 -7.97 -4.21
CA ARG A 111 50.14 -9.25 -4.28
C ARG A 111 50.90 -10.44 -3.69
N VAL A 112 52.23 -10.45 -3.77
CA VAL A 112 53.06 -11.47 -3.10
C VAL A 112 52.97 -11.31 -1.58
N VAL A 113 52.95 -10.09 -1.07
CA VAL A 113 52.76 -9.79 0.36
C VAL A 113 51.39 -10.27 0.87
N ASP A 114 50.35 -10.10 0.05
CA ASP A 114 48.96 -10.49 0.35
C ASP A 114 48.73 -12.03 0.36
N ARG A 115 49.63 -12.82 -0.25
CA ARG A 115 49.55 -14.30 -0.33
C ARG A 115 49.98 -15.02 0.97
N GLY A 116 50.65 -14.31 1.87
CA GLY A 116 50.82 -14.69 3.27
C GLY A 116 52.21 -15.19 3.70
N GLY A 117 52.60 -14.77 4.91
CA GLY A 117 53.69 -15.36 5.71
C GLY A 117 54.85 -14.41 6.01
N ASN A 118 54.78 -13.73 7.17
CA ASN A 118 55.80 -12.88 7.79
C ASN A 118 56.17 -11.60 7.00
N LYS A 119 55.36 -10.55 7.17
CA LYS A 119 55.48 -9.22 6.54
C LYS A 119 56.92 -8.66 6.56
N ASN A 120 57.68 -8.96 7.60
CA ASN A 120 59.01 -8.37 7.82
C ASN A 120 60.11 -8.92 6.88
N ARG A 121 60.08 -10.21 6.49
CA ARG A 121 61.14 -10.77 5.61
C ARG A 121 60.98 -10.33 4.16
N LEU A 122 59.75 -10.14 3.69
CA LEU A 122 59.46 -9.71 2.32
C LEU A 122 59.69 -8.20 2.12
N ILE A 123 59.45 -7.37 3.15
CA ILE A 123 59.79 -5.94 3.12
C ILE A 123 61.30 -5.72 3.00
N ILE A 124 62.12 -6.57 3.64
CA ILE A 124 63.58 -6.50 3.55
C ILE A 124 64.07 -6.85 2.13
N VAL A 125 63.51 -7.91 1.52
CA VAL A 125 63.81 -8.27 0.13
C VAL A 125 63.30 -7.20 -0.85
N PHE A 126 62.19 -6.53 -0.54
CA PHE A 126 61.64 -5.41 -1.30
C PHE A 126 62.53 -4.17 -1.27
N VAL A 127 62.98 -3.74 -0.09
CA VAL A 127 63.92 -2.61 0.03
C VAL A 127 65.22 -2.94 -0.69
N ALA A 128 65.74 -4.17 -0.55
CA ALA A 128 66.97 -4.59 -1.23
C ALA A 128 66.82 -4.58 -2.77
N THR A 129 65.74 -5.13 -3.32
CA THR A 129 65.54 -5.16 -4.78
C THR A 129 65.19 -3.79 -5.37
N LEU A 130 64.42 -2.96 -4.64
CA LEU A 130 64.10 -1.58 -5.02
C LEU A 130 65.35 -0.69 -5.01
N THR A 131 66.22 -0.82 -4.00
CA THR A 131 67.50 -0.10 -3.94
C THR A 131 68.43 -0.53 -5.08
N ILE A 132 68.56 -1.83 -5.35
CA ILE A 132 69.37 -2.33 -6.47
C ILE A 132 68.82 -1.79 -7.81
N PHE A 133 67.50 -1.82 -8.02
CA PHE A 133 66.88 -1.31 -9.24
C PHE A 133 67.02 0.22 -9.39
N LEU A 134 66.83 1.00 -8.32
CA LEU A 134 67.07 2.45 -8.31
C LEU A 134 68.54 2.80 -8.55
N THR A 135 69.49 2.01 -8.04
CA THR A 135 70.92 2.23 -8.30
C THR A 135 71.30 1.96 -9.75
N ILE A 136 70.72 0.93 -10.38
CA ILE A 136 70.93 0.64 -11.81
C ILE A 136 70.36 1.77 -12.68
N LEU A 137 69.24 2.37 -12.27
CA LEU A 137 68.61 3.51 -12.95
C LEU A 137 69.37 4.84 -12.79
N PHE A 138 69.92 5.09 -11.61
CA PHE A 138 70.74 6.28 -11.37
C PHE A 138 72.02 6.23 -12.22
N LEU A 139 72.63 5.04 -12.35
CA LEU A 139 73.80 4.83 -13.19
C LEU A 139 73.49 4.96 -14.69
N SER A 140 72.31 4.56 -15.15
CA SER A 140 71.91 4.73 -16.57
C SER A 140 71.47 6.16 -16.91
N GLY A 141 70.92 6.90 -15.94
CA GLY A 141 70.55 8.32 -16.10
C GLY A 141 71.75 9.26 -16.23
N ILE A 142 72.81 9.05 -15.43
CA ILE A 142 74.04 9.84 -15.50
C ILE A 142 74.75 9.66 -16.86
N ALA A 143 74.70 8.45 -17.44
CA ALA A 143 75.28 8.20 -18.76
C ALA A 143 74.59 8.99 -19.90
N TYR A 144 73.28 9.26 -19.77
CA TYR A 144 72.51 10.02 -20.76
C TYR A 144 72.68 11.55 -20.58
N GLU A 145 72.76 12.05 -19.34
CA GLU A 145 72.95 13.49 -19.06
C GLU A 145 74.36 14.00 -19.36
N VAL A 146 75.41 13.20 -19.14
CA VAL A 146 76.79 13.60 -19.44
C VAL A 146 77.06 13.66 -20.95
N THR A 147 76.34 12.87 -21.75
CA THR A 147 76.50 12.86 -23.22
C THR A 147 75.62 13.91 -23.92
N GLY A 148 74.47 14.29 -23.33
CA GLY A 148 73.56 15.29 -23.91
C GLY A 148 73.73 16.73 -23.40
N GLY A 149 74.12 16.92 -22.13
CA GLY A 149 74.16 18.24 -21.49
C GLY A 149 75.36 19.11 -21.89
N VAL A 150 76.51 18.50 -22.21
CA VAL A 150 77.74 19.23 -22.56
C VAL A 150 77.71 19.74 -24.01
N ALA A 151 76.97 19.09 -24.90
CA ALA A 151 76.86 19.49 -26.31
C ALA A 151 75.83 20.62 -26.57
N ALA A 152 74.76 20.71 -25.75
CA ALA A 152 73.69 21.69 -25.94
C ALA A 152 73.89 23.00 -25.15
N GLY A 153 74.59 22.97 -24.00
CA GLY A 153 74.84 24.16 -23.17
C GLY A 153 75.87 25.14 -23.76
N VAL A 154 76.84 24.65 -24.54
CA VAL A 154 77.93 25.47 -25.09
C VAL A 154 77.54 26.15 -26.42
N MET A 155 76.57 25.62 -27.17
CA MET A 155 76.12 26.24 -28.43
C MET A 155 74.99 27.27 -28.28
N ALA A 156 74.18 27.22 -27.21
CA ALA A 156 73.08 28.17 -27.00
C ALA A 156 73.49 29.44 -26.21
N GLY A 157 74.54 29.36 -25.38
CA GLY A 157 75.02 30.49 -24.56
C GLY A 157 75.87 31.52 -25.31
N MET A 158 76.48 31.13 -26.44
CA MET A 158 77.41 32.00 -27.19
C MET A 158 76.76 32.73 -28.38
N VAL A 159 75.56 32.34 -28.80
CA VAL A 159 74.88 32.88 -30.00
C VAL A 159 73.78 33.90 -29.68
N LEU A 160 73.32 34.00 -28.43
CA LEU A 160 72.30 34.98 -28.02
C LEU A 160 72.83 36.13 -27.13
N GLY A 161 74.09 36.08 -26.69
CA GLY A 161 74.74 37.15 -25.91
C GLY A 161 75.36 38.27 -26.75
N VAL A 162 75.49 38.10 -28.07
CA VAL A 162 76.18 39.06 -28.96
C VAL A 162 75.23 39.71 -29.98
N ALA A 163 73.95 39.31 -30.00
CA ALA A 163 72.93 39.86 -30.91
C ALA A 163 71.98 40.89 -30.26
N ALA A 164 72.30 41.35 -29.03
CA ALA A 164 71.53 42.37 -28.30
C ALA A 164 72.36 43.62 -27.94
N SER A 165 73.46 43.86 -28.65
CA SER A 165 74.32 45.05 -28.48
C SER A 165 74.29 46.04 -29.65
N VAL A 166 73.47 45.81 -30.68
CA VAL A 166 73.29 46.77 -31.79
C VAL A 166 71.86 46.70 -32.34
N ALA A 167 70.86 47.17 -31.59
CA ALA A 167 69.59 47.71 -32.11
C ALA A 167 68.65 48.12 -30.95
N PHE A 168 68.86 49.31 -30.37
CA PHE A 168 67.86 50.37 -30.16
C PHE A 168 68.39 51.40 -29.16
N THR A 169 69.25 52.28 -29.64
CA THR A 169 69.23 53.68 -29.21
C THR A 169 67.94 54.33 -29.73
N VAL A 170 67.50 55.38 -29.05
CA VAL A 170 66.39 56.30 -29.41
C VAL A 170 65.01 55.88 -28.91
N THR A 171 64.70 56.22 -27.65
CA THR A 171 63.55 57.09 -27.32
C THR A 171 63.77 57.66 -25.91
N GLY A 172 63.92 58.98 -25.80
CA GLY A 172 64.04 59.66 -24.51
C GLY A 172 64.72 61.02 -24.61
N GLY A 173 64.20 61.90 -25.47
CA GLY A 173 64.65 63.28 -25.58
C GLY A 173 64.32 64.11 -24.35
N VAL A 174 65.36 64.71 -23.77
CA VAL A 174 65.52 66.14 -23.41
C VAL A 174 64.31 66.88 -22.83
N SER A 175 64.43 67.33 -21.57
CA SER A 175 64.10 68.72 -21.20
C SER A 175 64.76 69.17 -19.87
N LEU A 176 65.67 70.16 -20.02
CA LEU A 176 66.02 71.26 -19.07
C LEU A 176 66.85 70.86 -17.82
N GLY A 177 68.14 71.24 -17.64
CA GLY A 177 68.82 72.55 -17.74
C GLY A 177 68.73 73.28 -16.37
N VAL A 178 69.75 73.78 -15.65
CA VAL A 178 71.14 74.23 -15.89
C VAL A 178 71.88 74.26 -14.51
N ALA A 179 73.22 74.20 -14.53
CA ALA A 179 74.25 74.36 -13.46
C ALA A 179 74.14 75.67 -12.60
N PRO A 180 75.03 76.01 -11.60
CA PRO A 180 76.36 75.46 -11.27
C PRO A 180 76.72 75.28 -9.75
N GLU A 181 78.00 74.96 -9.52
CA GLU A 181 78.73 74.49 -8.33
C GLU A 181 78.73 75.35 -7.04
N MET A 182 78.75 74.66 -5.87
CA MET A 182 79.26 75.03 -4.51
C MET A 182 78.69 76.32 -3.84
N PRO A 183 78.79 76.56 -2.50
CA PRO A 183 79.77 76.06 -1.52
C PRO A 183 79.27 75.78 -0.05
N PHE A 184 80.20 75.32 0.81
CA PHE A 184 80.33 75.55 2.27
C PHE A 184 79.26 75.07 3.30
N GLY A 185 79.75 74.35 4.33
CA GLY A 185 79.68 74.84 5.73
C GLY A 185 78.61 74.30 6.69
N MET A 186 79.09 73.63 7.76
CA MET A 186 78.58 73.59 9.15
C MET A 186 77.18 72.96 9.43
N SER A 187 77.04 71.83 10.12
CA SER A 187 77.30 71.48 11.54
C SER A 187 76.28 71.99 12.57
N LEU A 188 75.86 71.07 13.46
CA LEU A 188 75.16 71.22 14.76
C LEU A 188 73.64 71.48 14.67
N GLY A 189 72.76 70.89 15.48
CA GLY A 189 72.91 69.94 16.58
C GLY A 189 71.58 69.81 17.34
N VAL A 190 71.28 68.56 17.75
CA VAL A 190 70.70 68.14 19.05
C VAL A 190 69.26 68.53 19.47
N ALA A 191 68.48 67.47 19.71
CA ALA A 191 67.47 67.22 20.76
C ALA A 191 66.02 67.77 20.72
N ALA A 192 65.13 66.77 20.79
CA ALA A 192 63.92 66.63 21.62
C ALA A 192 62.61 67.35 21.24
N GLY A 193 61.50 66.59 21.26
CA GLY A 193 60.15 67.13 21.29
C GLY A 193 59.05 66.14 20.88
N VAL A 194 58.64 65.27 21.81
CA VAL A 194 57.30 64.64 21.78
C VAL A 194 56.28 65.72 22.18
N ALA A 195 55.17 65.77 21.43
CA ALA A 195 53.83 66.23 21.81
C ALA A 195 53.23 67.34 20.93
N THR A 196 51.98 67.07 20.54
CA THR A 196 50.93 67.94 19.96
C THR A 196 51.01 68.20 18.44
N GLY A 197 49.98 67.92 17.63
CA GLY A 197 48.59 67.60 17.96
C GLY A 197 47.83 66.91 16.84
N VAL A 198 47.17 65.81 17.23
CA VAL A 198 45.87 65.37 16.73
C VAL A 198 44.89 66.55 16.88
N ALA A 199 44.89 67.47 15.93
CA ALA A 199 43.87 68.51 15.72
C ALA A 199 44.09 69.26 14.40
N ALA A 200 44.38 68.52 13.32
CA ALA A 200 44.04 68.93 11.96
C ALA A 200 43.71 67.67 11.13
N GLY A 201 43.00 66.72 11.76
CA GLY A 201 42.23 65.75 11.02
C GLY A 201 41.07 66.44 10.30
N VAL A 202 40.55 65.76 9.28
CA VAL A 202 39.21 65.94 8.70
C VAL A 202 39.08 66.88 7.48
N ALA A 203 39.99 67.81 7.20
CA ALA A 203 39.76 68.76 6.08
C ALA A 203 40.42 68.45 4.72
N LEU A 204 41.45 67.59 4.62
CA LEU A 204 42.12 67.31 3.33
C LEU A 204 42.26 65.80 3.01
N GLY A 205 41.44 64.95 3.65
CA GLY A 205 41.34 63.52 3.37
C GLY A 205 40.25 63.14 2.34
N MET A 206 39.51 64.11 1.80
CA MET A 206 38.32 63.85 0.96
C MET A 206 38.49 64.22 -0.51
N ALA A 207 39.61 64.84 -0.92
CA ALA A 207 39.81 65.28 -2.31
C ALA A 207 40.86 64.46 -3.11
N PHE A 208 41.62 63.57 -2.47
CA PHE A 208 42.70 62.81 -3.14
C PHE A 208 42.59 61.28 -3.07
N SER A 209 41.55 60.74 -2.42
CA SER A 209 41.31 59.28 -2.31
C SER A 209 40.43 58.71 -3.41
N VAL A 210 39.71 59.54 -4.17
CA VAL A 210 38.68 59.07 -5.11
C VAL A 210 39.21 58.92 -6.55
N THR A 211 40.24 59.67 -6.96
CA THR A 211 40.73 59.62 -8.35
C THR A 211 41.81 58.57 -8.61
N PHE A 212 42.67 58.22 -7.63
CA PHE A 212 43.72 57.21 -7.83
C PHE A 212 43.46 55.84 -7.18
N GLY A 213 42.54 55.73 -6.21
CA GLY A 213 42.24 54.46 -5.54
C GLY A 213 41.33 53.52 -6.35
N VAL A 214 40.49 54.08 -7.23
CA VAL A 214 39.47 53.33 -7.97
C VAL A 214 40.00 52.80 -9.31
N GLU A 215 40.88 53.54 -9.99
CA GLU A 215 41.37 53.15 -11.32
C GLU A 215 42.35 51.96 -11.30
N PHE A 216 43.29 51.91 -10.34
CA PHE A 216 44.28 50.82 -10.30
C PHE A 216 43.88 49.64 -9.39
N GLY A 217 43.12 49.87 -8.32
CA GLY A 217 42.71 48.80 -7.38
C GLY A 217 41.59 47.91 -7.92
N VAL A 218 40.58 48.52 -8.55
CA VAL A 218 39.40 47.80 -9.06
C VAL A 218 39.70 47.15 -10.41
N ALA A 219 40.40 47.84 -11.32
CA ALA A 219 40.72 47.26 -12.63
C ALA A 219 41.66 46.04 -12.51
N SER A 220 42.70 46.11 -11.68
CA SER A 220 43.66 45.01 -11.50
C SER A 220 43.08 43.84 -10.70
N GLY A 221 42.39 44.13 -9.59
CA GLY A 221 41.85 43.11 -8.69
C GLY A 221 40.63 42.39 -9.26
N VAL A 222 39.74 43.11 -9.98
CA VAL A 222 38.58 42.51 -10.63
C VAL A 222 38.99 41.81 -11.92
N ALA A 223 39.90 42.36 -12.75
CA ALA A 223 40.32 41.67 -13.96
C ALA A 223 41.10 40.38 -13.67
N LEU A 224 42.07 40.38 -12.76
CA LEU A 224 42.81 39.16 -12.40
C LEU A 224 41.97 38.19 -11.57
N GLY A 225 41.17 38.68 -10.61
CA GLY A 225 40.32 37.85 -9.76
C GLY A 225 39.16 37.19 -10.51
N VAL A 226 38.51 37.91 -11.43
CA VAL A 226 37.45 37.37 -12.27
C VAL A 226 38.04 36.52 -13.40
N ALA A 227 39.15 36.91 -14.04
CA ALA A 227 39.75 36.07 -15.08
C ALA A 227 40.30 34.76 -14.52
N LEU A 228 41.03 34.76 -13.40
CA LEU A 228 41.54 33.53 -12.79
C LEU A 228 40.43 32.74 -12.09
N GLY A 229 39.49 33.40 -11.41
CA GLY A 229 38.37 32.75 -10.72
C GLY A 229 37.36 32.10 -11.68
N VAL A 230 37.04 32.78 -12.79
CA VAL A 230 36.14 32.23 -13.83
C VAL A 230 36.90 31.24 -14.70
N ALA A 231 38.16 31.49 -15.10
CA ALA A 231 38.91 30.51 -15.88
C ALA A 231 39.19 29.23 -15.09
N LEU A 232 39.66 29.32 -13.85
CA LEU A 232 39.91 28.13 -13.03
C LEU A 232 38.60 27.50 -12.54
N GLY A 233 37.59 28.27 -12.15
CA GLY A 233 36.30 27.76 -11.67
C GLY A 233 35.46 27.10 -12.77
N VAL A 234 35.38 27.73 -13.95
CA VAL A 234 34.66 27.16 -15.09
C VAL A 234 35.47 26.04 -15.74
N ALA A 235 36.79 26.18 -15.93
CA ALA A 235 37.57 25.09 -16.50
C ALA A 235 37.62 23.87 -15.58
N SER A 236 37.81 24.05 -14.26
CA SER A 236 37.81 22.92 -13.31
C SER A 236 36.39 22.36 -13.11
N GLY A 237 35.36 23.20 -13.01
CA GLY A 237 33.97 22.76 -12.85
C GLY A 237 33.44 22.02 -14.07
N VAL A 238 33.72 22.53 -15.28
CA VAL A 238 33.33 21.87 -16.55
C VAL A 238 34.19 20.63 -16.79
N ALA A 239 35.51 20.67 -16.58
CA ALA A 239 36.35 19.49 -16.75
C ALA A 239 35.99 18.38 -15.75
N ALA A 240 35.76 18.72 -14.47
CA ALA A 240 35.32 17.76 -13.46
C ALA A 240 33.90 17.25 -13.76
N GLY A 241 32.97 18.13 -14.16
CA GLY A 241 31.61 17.73 -14.53
C GLY A 241 31.58 16.80 -15.74
N VAL A 242 32.32 17.13 -16.80
CA VAL A 242 32.45 16.30 -18.01
C VAL A 242 33.19 15.01 -17.71
N ALA A 243 34.30 15.04 -16.98
CA ALA A 243 35.03 13.83 -16.60
C ALA A 243 34.18 12.89 -15.74
N THR A 244 33.44 13.44 -14.77
CA THR A 244 32.53 12.67 -13.91
C THR A 244 31.35 12.12 -14.72
N GLY A 245 30.76 12.92 -15.61
CA GLY A 245 29.67 12.49 -16.49
C GLY A 245 30.10 11.40 -17.46
N VAL A 246 31.26 11.54 -18.10
CA VAL A 246 31.84 10.53 -19.00
C VAL A 246 32.20 9.27 -18.23
N ALA A 247 32.81 9.39 -17.04
CA ALA A 247 33.12 8.24 -16.19
C ALA A 247 31.85 7.52 -15.70
N PHE A 248 30.77 8.25 -15.44
CA PHE A 248 29.48 7.67 -15.07
C PHE A 248 28.82 6.94 -16.26
N ILE A 249 28.79 7.55 -17.45
CA ILE A 249 28.22 6.97 -18.68
C ILE A 249 28.98 5.72 -19.13
N LEU A 250 30.31 5.77 -19.09
CA LEU A 250 31.16 4.65 -19.51
C LEU A 250 31.30 3.61 -18.39
N GLY A 251 31.53 4.03 -17.15
CA GLY A 251 31.82 3.14 -16.03
C GLY A 251 30.58 2.50 -15.42
N VAL A 252 29.57 3.31 -15.08
CA VAL A 252 28.37 2.86 -14.36
C VAL A 252 27.29 2.40 -15.34
N LEU A 253 26.94 3.24 -16.33
CA LEU A 253 25.88 2.92 -17.30
C LEU A 253 26.35 1.97 -18.40
N ARG A 254 27.67 1.83 -18.61
CA ARG A 254 28.29 0.93 -19.61
C ARG A 254 27.64 1.04 -21.00
N VAL A 255 27.33 2.26 -21.44
CA VAL A 255 26.54 2.51 -22.67
C VAL A 255 27.16 1.88 -23.93
N TYR A 256 28.47 1.71 -23.98
CA TYR A 256 29.18 1.08 -25.08
C TYR A 256 28.89 -0.42 -25.25
N PHE A 257 28.50 -1.14 -24.18
CA PHE A 257 27.98 -2.50 -24.28
C PHE A 257 26.48 -2.52 -24.58
N TRP A 258 25.74 -1.54 -24.05
CA TRP A 258 24.30 -1.44 -24.26
C TRP A 258 23.90 -1.26 -25.73
N LEU A 259 24.66 -0.48 -26.52
CA LEU A 259 24.36 -0.24 -27.95
C LEU A 259 24.41 -1.52 -28.81
N PRO A 260 25.50 -2.33 -28.77
CA PRO A 260 25.51 -3.64 -29.42
C PRO A 260 24.40 -4.58 -28.92
N GLU A 261 24.11 -4.59 -27.62
CA GLU A 261 23.05 -5.44 -27.04
C GLU A 261 21.65 -5.00 -27.49
N LEU A 262 21.43 -3.69 -27.66
CA LEU A 262 20.22 -3.13 -28.25
C LEU A 262 20.05 -3.61 -29.70
N LEU A 263 21.12 -3.53 -30.50
CA LEU A 263 21.10 -4.04 -31.88
C LEU A 263 20.87 -5.56 -31.93
N TRP A 264 21.37 -6.29 -30.93
CA TRP A 264 21.14 -7.72 -30.78
C TRP A 264 19.68 -8.04 -30.45
N ILE A 265 19.05 -7.33 -29.50
CA ILE A 265 17.62 -7.56 -29.19
C ILE A 265 16.72 -7.15 -30.36
N LEU A 266 17.08 -6.09 -31.10
CA LEU A 266 16.36 -5.68 -32.31
C LEU A 266 16.48 -6.72 -33.42
N THR A 267 17.66 -7.30 -33.62
CA THR A 267 17.84 -8.40 -34.59
C THR A 267 17.06 -9.63 -34.15
N LEU A 268 17.07 -10.01 -32.87
CA LEU A 268 16.24 -11.09 -32.35
C LEU A 268 14.73 -10.82 -32.58
N PHE A 269 14.28 -9.59 -32.37
CA PHE A 269 12.88 -9.20 -32.54
C PHE A 269 12.43 -9.22 -34.02
N LEU A 270 13.30 -8.74 -34.94
CA LEU A 270 12.98 -8.61 -36.36
C LEU A 270 13.18 -9.91 -37.17
N LEU A 271 14.22 -10.71 -36.88
CA LEU A 271 14.60 -11.87 -37.71
C LEU A 271 13.89 -13.17 -37.33
N PHE A 272 13.33 -13.29 -36.12
CA PHE A 272 12.72 -14.54 -35.68
C PHE A 272 11.18 -14.49 -35.77
N SER A 273 10.62 -15.34 -36.65
CA SER A 273 9.17 -15.63 -36.73
C SER A 273 8.65 -16.32 -35.46
N ASN A 274 7.33 -16.19 -35.20
CA ASN A 274 6.67 -16.61 -33.95
C ASN A 274 7.02 -18.01 -33.44
N GLU A 275 7.18 -19.02 -34.31
CA GLU A 275 7.45 -20.40 -33.88
C GLU A 275 8.86 -20.62 -33.30
N LYS A 276 9.87 -19.81 -33.67
CA LYS A 276 11.27 -20.01 -33.24
C LYS A 276 11.68 -19.15 -32.03
N ARG A 277 10.75 -18.34 -31.48
CA ARG A 277 11.04 -17.40 -30.36
C ARG A 277 11.34 -18.08 -29.02
N VAL A 278 10.90 -19.32 -28.78
CA VAL A 278 11.24 -20.07 -27.56
C VAL A 278 12.75 -20.35 -27.47
N ASN A 279 13.40 -20.66 -28.60
CA ASN A 279 14.85 -20.83 -28.65
C ASN A 279 15.60 -19.50 -28.48
N CYS A 280 14.95 -18.37 -28.76
CA CYS A 280 15.54 -17.03 -28.60
C CYS A 280 15.70 -16.63 -27.14
N LEU A 281 14.90 -17.18 -26.21
CA LEU A 281 15.06 -16.95 -24.77
C LEU A 281 16.47 -17.34 -24.27
N ARG A 282 17.14 -18.28 -24.96
CA ARG A 282 18.52 -18.69 -24.64
C ARG A 282 19.57 -17.65 -25.04
N TYR A 283 19.25 -16.77 -25.99
CA TYR A 283 20.16 -15.77 -26.53
C TYR A 283 19.87 -14.35 -26.03
N LEU A 284 19.05 -14.22 -24.98
CA LEU A 284 18.73 -12.93 -24.37
C LEU A 284 19.99 -12.27 -23.82
N PRO A 285 20.22 -10.96 -24.04
CA PRO A 285 21.41 -10.26 -23.54
C PRO A 285 21.66 -10.42 -22.04
N PRO A 286 20.64 -10.41 -21.15
CA PRO A 286 20.82 -10.70 -19.72
C PRO A 286 21.46 -12.06 -19.39
N ARG A 287 21.40 -13.03 -20.32
CA ARG A 287 22.08 -14.33 -20.16
C ARG A 287 23.56 -14.27 -20.46
N PHE A 288 24.09 -13.20 -21.04
CA PHE A 288 25.53 -13.02 -21.27
C PHE A 288 26.09 -11.80 -20.52
N ASP A 289 25.27 -10.82 -20.15
CA ASP A 289 25.62 -9.72 -19.26
C ASP A 289 24.51 -9.47 -18.22
N GLU A 290 24.78 -9.72 -16.95
CA GLU A 290 23.83 -9.51 -15.84
C GLU A 290 23.84 -8.06 -15.32
N LEU A 291 24.83 -7.25 -15.73
CA LEU A 291 25.03 -5.88 -15.26
C LEU A 291 24.35 -4.81 -16.11
N ILE A 292 23.56 -5.20 -17.10
CA ILE A 292 22.78 -4.26 -17.91
C ILE A 292 21.83 -3.49 -16.99
N ILE A 293 22.10 -2.20 -16.78
CA ILE A 293 21.29 -1.32 -15.91
C ILE A 293 20.15 -0.68 -16.69
N LEU A 294 20.42 -0.26 -17.93
CA LEU A 294 19.42 0.37 -18.79
C LEU A 294 18.44 -0.70 -19.31
N PRO A 295 17.12 -0.50 -19.17
CA PRO A 295 16.16 -1.47 -19.68
C PRO A 295 16.28 -1.59 -21.19
N LEU A 296 16.44 -2.82 -21.69
CA LEU A 296 16.46 -3.06 -23.13
C LEU A 296 15.02 -3.07 -23.66
N PRO A 297 14.70 -2.24 -24.65
CA PRO A 297 13.35 -2.19 -25.22
C PRO A 297 13.04 -3.51 -25.95
N PHE A 298 11.75 -3.85 -26.04
CA PHE A 298 11.19 -5.02 -26.74
C PHE A 298 11.45 -6.39 -26.10
N MET A 299 12.29 -6.48 -25.06
CA MET A 299 12.55 -7.74 -24.37
C MET A 299 11.29 -8.27 -23.68
N ASP A 300 10.49 -7.38 -23.09
CA ASP A 300 9.18 -7.67 -22.52
C ASP A 300 8.25 -8.32 -23.55
N VAL A 301 8.15 -7.75 -24.75
CA VAL A 301 7.32 -8.27 -25.85
C VAL A 301 7.75 -9.68 -26.27
N VAL A 302 9.07 -9.91 -26.40
CA VAL A 302 9.61 -11.24 -26.75
C VAL A 302 9.27 -12.28 -25.69
N ILE A 303 9.31 -11.91 -24.41
CA ILE A 303 8.95 -12.82 -23.29
C ILE A 303 7.44 -13.12 -23.30
N VAL A 304 6.59 -12.11 -23.47
CA VAL A 304 5.12 -12.26 -23.54
C VAL A 304 4.74 -13.20 -24.69
N GLU A 305 5.36 -13.03 -25.86
CA GLU A 305 5.05 -13.88 -27.00
C GLU A 305 5.61 -15.30 -26.85
N ALA A 306 6.79 -15.47 -26.25
CA ALA A 306 7.34 -16.78 -25.95
C ALA A 306 6.48 -17.56 -24.94
N TYR A 307 5.79 -16.85 -24.02
CA TYR A 307 4.87 -17.47 -23.06
C TYR A 307 3.71 -18.20 -23.75
N ARG A 308 3.21 -17.67 -24.88
CA ARG A 308 2.11 -18.30 -25.65
C ARG A 308 2.48 -19.70 -26.18
N ASN A 309 3.76 -19.93 -26.49
CA ASN A 309 4.24 -21.19 -27.03
C ASN A 309 4.82 -22.13 -25.96
N ASN A 310 5.51 -21.59 -24.94
CA ASN A 310 6.06 -22.38 -23.83
C ASN A 310 6.05 -21.59 -22.51
N PRO A 311 5.00 -21.75 -21.68
CA PRO A 311 4.84 -20.97 -20.45
C PRO A 311 5.92 -21.30 -19.41
N ALA A 312 6.41 -22.54 -19.37
CA ALA A 312 7.43 -22.95 -18.40
C ALA A 312 8.77 -22.23 -18.65
N ALA A 313 9.22 -22.18 -19.91
CA ALA A 313 10.47 -21.51 -20.28
C ALA A 313 10.43 -19.99 -20.08
N ALA A 314 9.27 -19.37 -20.34
CA ALA A 314 9.06 -17.95 -20.10
C ALA A 314 9.06 -17.62 -18.59
N ARG A 315 8.40 -18.44 -17.76
CA ARG A 315 8.41 -18.27 -16.29
C ARG A 315 9.81 -18.42 -15.69
N GLU A 316 10.58 -19.42 -16.13
CA GLU A 316 11.98 -19.58 -15.71
C GLU A 316 12.82 -18.35 -16.06
N THR A 317 12.58 -17.76 -17.23
CA THR A 317 13.29 -16.55 -17.67
C THR A 317 12.89 -15.33 -16.84
N ILE A 318 11.61 -15.17 -16.50
CA ILE A 318 11.13 -14.09 -15.62
C ILE A 318 11.74 -14.22 -14.22
N ASP A 319 11.75 -15.43 -13.65
CA ASP A 319 12.35 -15.67 -12.33
C ASP A 319 13.86 -15.39 -12.34
N TYR A 320 14.55 -15.76 -13.42
CA TYR A 320 15.96 -15.40 -13.61
C TYR A 320 16.17 -13.87 -13.64
N LEU A 321 15.32 -13.13 -14.37
CA LEU A 321 15.41 -11.67 -14.45
C LEU A 321 15.16 -11.00 -13.09
N ILE A 322 14.21 -11.51 -12.30
CA ILE A 322 13.90 -10.99 -10.96
C ILE A 322 15.05 -11.23 -9.98
N THR A 323 15.61 -12.44 -9.98
CA THR A 323 16.55 -12.92 -8.95
C THR A 323 18.01 -12.64 -9.25
N SER A 324 18.39 -12.60 -10.52
CA SER A 324 19.80 -12.73 -10.95
C SER A 324 20.27 -11.58 -11.85
N THR A 325 19.46 -10.54 -12.05
CA THR A 325 19.80 -9.39 -12.93
C THR A 325 19.25 -8.07 -12.38
N ASN A 326 19.71 -6.94 -12.94
CA ASN A 326 19.14 -5.61 -12.65
C ASN A 326 17.89 -5.27 -13.50
N GLN A 327 17.35 -6.22 -14.27
CA GLN A 327 16.26 -6.02 -15.24
C GLN A 327 14.87 -6.33 -14.66
N GLN A 328 14.66 -6.07 -13.36
CA GLN A 328 13.39 -6.31 -12.67
C GLN A 328 12.22 -5.54 -13.29
N LYS A 329 12.49 -4.35 -13.85
CA LYS A 329 11.49 -3.52 -14.54
C LYS A 329 10.95 -4.20 -15.81
N VAL A 330 11.83 -4.85 -16.58
CA VAL A 330 11.44 -5.59 -17.79
C VAL A 330 10.65 -6.84 -17.42
N ALA A 331 11.05 -7.54 -16.34
CA ALA A 331 10.29 -8.67 -15.82
C ALA A 331 8.88 -8.24 -15.37
N ALA A 332 8.75 -7.11 -14.68
CA ALA A 332 7.45 -6.55 -14.29
C ALA A 332 6.56 -6.26 -15.51
N GLN A 333 7.11 -5.65 -16.56
CA GLN A 333 6.40 -5.35 -17.81
C GLN A 333 5.96 -6.61 -18.54
N ALA A 334 6.84 -7.63 -18.61
CA ALA A 334 6.50 -8.92 -19.20
C ALA A 334 5.39 -9.63 -18.41
N ILE A 335 5.43 -9.62 -17.08
CA ILE A 335 4.36 -10.17 -16.23
C ILE A 335 3.04 -9.43 -16.50
N SER A 336 3.08 -8.09 -16.59
CA SER A 336 1.89 -7.30 -16.92
C SER A 336 1.32 -7.65 -18.29
N GLY A 337 2.17 -7.77 -19.32
CA GLY A 337 1.74 -8.18 -20.66
C GLY A 337 1.13 -9.58 -20.69
N ILE A 338 1.74 -10.55 -20.00
CA ILE A 338 1.22 -11.92 -19.89
C ILE A 338 -0.13 -11.94 -19.15
N ALA A 339 -0.24 -11.19 -18.05
CA ALA A 339 -1.49 -11.09 -17.30
C ALA A 339 -2.61 -10.53 -18.19
N VAL A 340 -2.37 -9.42 -18.89
CA VAL A 340 -3.33 -8.84 -19.85
C VAL A 340 -3.72 -9.83 -20.94
N ASP A 341 -2.75 -10.55 -21.51
CA ASP A 341 -3.02 -11.57 -22.54
C ASP A 341 -3.92 -12.69 -22.00
N ILE A 342 -3.65 -13.21 -20.81
CA ILE A 342 -4.48 -14.24 -20.16
C ILE A 342 -5.89 -13.72 -19.92
N LEU A 343 -6.03 -12.50 -19.39
CA LEU A 343 -7.34 -11.91 -19.11
C LEU A 343 -8.15 -11.66 -20.41
N ASN A 344 -7.48 -11.32 -21.51
CA ASN A 344 -8.11 -11.08 -22.83
C ASN A 344 -8.55 -12.37 -23.54
N LEU A 345 -7.93 -13.51 -23.22
CA LEU A 345 -8.28 -14.80 -23.83
C LEU A 345 -9.57 -15.41 -23.26
N CYS A 346 -10.11 -14.86 -22.17
CA CYS A 346 -11.34 -15.34 -21.57
C CYS A 346 -12.55 -15.07 -22.48
N GLN A 347 -13.25 -16.13 -22.88
CA GLN A 347 -14.45 -16.05 -23.72
C GLN A 347 -15.71 -16.57 -23.00
N ARG A 348 -15.52 -17.42 -21.99
CA ARG A 348 -16.61 -18.05 -21.24
C ARG A 348 -16.56 -17.70 -19.75
N LEU A 349 -17.68 -17.90 -19.08
CA LEU A 349 -17.79 -17.71 -17.63
C LEU A 349 -16.84 -18.64 -16.86
N SER A 350 -16.64 -19.89 -17.33
CA SER A 350 -15.67 -20.84 -16.75
C SER A 350 -14.25 -20.31 -16.81
N ASP A 351 -13.88 -19.68 -17.91
CA ASP A 351 -12.52 -19.17 -18.11
C ASP A 351 -12.23 -18.09 -17.07
N ILE A 352 -13.22 -17.23 -16.78
CA ILE A 352 -13.13 -16.18 -15.74
C ILE A 352 -12.90 -16.78 -14.36
N VAL A 353 -13.57 -17.89 -14.03
CA VAL A 353 -13.44 -18.58 -12.74
C VAL A 353 -12.05 -19.20 -12.54
N ASP A 354 -11.40 -19.62 -13.62
CA ASP A 354 -10.10 -20.29 -13.59
C ASP A 354 -8.90 -19.32 -13.56
N ILE A 355 -9.12 -18.02 -13.74
CA ILE A 355 -8.06 -16.99 -13.79
C ILE A 355 -7.22 -16.98 -12.53
N ALA A 356 -7.85 -17.09 -11.37
CA ALA A 356 -7.14 -17.13 -10.09
C ALA A 356 -6.10 -18.27 -10.05
N ASN A 357 -6.43 -19.42 -10.66
CA ASN A 357 -5.50 -20.55 -10.75
C ASN A 357 -4.41 -20.30 -11.80
N GLN A 358 -4.76 -19.71 -12.95
CA GLN A 358 -3.82 -19.43 -14.04
C GLN A 358 -2.78 -18.34 -13.69
N LEU A 359 -3.16 -17.38 -12.84
CA LEU A 359 -2.31 -16.27 -12.41
C LEU A 359 -1.63 -16.52 -11.04
N ALA A 360 -1.82 -17.68 -10.43
CA ALA A 360 -1.26 -18.02 -9.11
C ALA A 360 0.28 -17.98 -9.05
N TRP A 361 0.97 -18.03 -10.19
CA TRP A 361 2.43 -17.95 -10.27
C TRP A 361 2.98 -16.51 -10.16
N ILE A 362 2.12 -15.49 -10.24
CA ILE A 362 2.54 -14.08 -10.12
C ILE A 362 2.98 -13.81 -8.67
N PRO A 363 4.14 -13.18 -8.44
CA PRO A 363 4.63 -12.90 -7.09
C PRO A 363 3.70 -11.94 -6.33
N SER A 364 3.60 -12.13 -5.01
CA SER A 364 2.92 -11.22 -4.09
C SER A 364 3.97 -10.44 -3.27
N PRO A 365 3.96 -9.10 -3.28
CA PRO A 365 2.99 -8.20 -3.92
C PRO A 365 3.15 -8.11 -5.46
N PRO A 366 2.06 -7.87 -6.20
CA PRO A 366 2.11 -7.71 -7.65
C PRO A 366 2.98 -6.51 -8.05
N PRO A 367 3.55 -6.51 -9.28
CA PRO A 367 4.33 -5.40 -9.78
C PRO A 367 3.55 -4.08 -9.74
N LYS A 368 4.25 -2.94 -9.55
CA LYS A 368 3.61 -1.61 -9.47
C LYS A 368 2.69 -1.27 -10.65
N GLU A 369 2.99 -1.80 -11.83
CA GLU A 369 2.20 -1.62 -13.06
C GLU A 369 0.85 -2.36 -13.04
N LEU A 370 0.75 -3.44 -12.26
CA LEU A 370 -0.46 -4.24 -12.06
C LEU A 370 -1.18 -3.94 -10.73
N GLY A 371 -0.51 -3.21 -9.83
CA GLY A 371 -0.68 -3.31 -8.38
C GLY A 371 -2.08 -3.02 -7.83
N ALA A 372 -2.85 -2.14 -8.48
CA ALA A 372 -4.22 -1.81 -8.06
C ALA A 372 -5.30 -2.56 -8.85
N VAL A 373 -5.01 -2.98 -10.07
CA VAL A 373 -6.01 -3.46 -11.04
C VAL A 373 -6.16 -4.98 -10.99
N LEU A 374 -5.03 -5.70 -10.90
CA LEU A 374 -5.04 -7.17 -10.88
C LEU A 374 -5.84 -7.74 -9.68
N PRO A 375 -5.68 -7.24 -8.43
CA PRO A 375 -6.47 -7.73 -7.31
C PRO A 375 -7.98 -7.60 -7.53
N GLN A 376 -8.43 -6.50 -8.17
CA GLN A 376 -9.84 -6.29 -8.47
C GLN A 376 -10.37 -7.33 -9.48
N PHE A 377 -9.61 -7.65 -10.53
CA PHE A 377 -9.97 -8.74 -11.46
C PHE A 377 -10.02 -10.10 -10.78
N LEU A 378 -9.11 -10.39 -9.84
CA LEU A 378 -9.13 -11.62 -9.06
C LEU A 378 -10.33 -11.71 -8.12
N GLU A 379 -10.70 -10.61 -7.47
CA GLU A 379 -11.91 -10.52 -6.64
C GLU A 379 -13.19 -10.72 -7.48
N ILE A 380 -13.24 -10.13 -8.67
CA ILE A 380 -14.34 -10.32 -9.63
C ILE A 380 -14.43 -11.80 -10.05
N SER A 381 -13.30 -12.44 -10.36
CA SER A 381 -13.24 -13.88 -10.66
C SER A 381 -13.78 -14.74 -9.50
N GLN A 382 -13.43 -14.40 -8.25
CA GLN A 382 -13.93 -15.10 -7.07
C GLN A 382 -15.44 -14.91 -6.87
N ASN A 383 -15.96 -13.69 -7.07
CA ASN A 383 -17.39 -13.41 -7.00
C ASN A 383 -18.17 -14.15 -8.10
N VAL A 384 -17.59 -14.27 -9.31
CA VAL A 384 -18.17 -15.09 -10.38
C VAL A 384 -18.18 -16.58 -9.98
N ARG A 385 -17.12 -17.10 -9.36
CA ARG A 385 -17.10 -18.48 -8.83
C ARG A 385 -18.21 -18.71 -7.82
N ALA A 386 -18.36 -17.80 -6.85
CA ALA A 386 -19.42 -17.86 -5.86
C ALA A 386 -20.83 -17.83 -6.50
N SER A 387 -20.99 -17.07 -7.60
CA SER A 387 -22.25 -17.06 -8.34
C SER A 387 -22.54 -18.39 -9.03
N GLN A 388 -21.53 -19.12 -9.55
CA GLN A 388 -21.72 -20.43 -10.19
C GLN A 388 -22.01 -21.55 -9.18
N GLU A 389 -21.42 -21.48 -8.00
CA GLU A 389 -21.62 -22.47 -6.93
C GLU A 389 -22.96 -22.32 -6.19
N ALA A 390 -23.72 -21.25 -6.46
CA ALA A 390 -25.01 -21.03 -5.81
C ALA A 390 -26.08 -22.05 -6.24
N THR A 391 -26.90 -22.47 -5.27
CA THR A 391 -27.83 -23.60 -5.39
C THR A 391 -29.10 -23.35 -6.19
N SER A 392 -29.49 -22.09 -6.42
CA SER A 392 -30.71 -21.70 -7.15
C SER A 392 -30.38 -20.75 -8.29
N LEU A 393 -31.03 -20.90 -9.45
CA LEU A 393 -30.79 -20.06 -10.64
C LEU A 393 -31.01 -18.58 -10.35
N TYR A 394 -32.01 -18.25 -9.54
CA TYR A 394 -32.26 -16.88 -9.11
C TYR A 394 -31.08 -16.29 -8.33
N ARG A 395 -30.51 -17.05 -7.39
CA ARG A 395 -29.34 -16.64 -6.60
C ARG A 395 -28.08 -16.54 -7.45
N GLN A 396 -27.90 -17.41 -8.45
CA GLN A 396 -26.82 -17.28 -9.44
C GLN A 396 -26.95 -15.94 -10.19
N TYR A 397 -28.15 -15.61 -10.66
CA TYR A 397 -28.46 -14.32 -11.30
C TYR A 397 -28.21 -13.13 -10.38
N GLU A 398 -28.65 -13.19 -9.12
CA GLU A 398 -28.52 -12.10 -8.16
C GLU A 398 -27.05 -11.84 -7.79
N LEU A 399 -26.28 -12.91 -7.53
CA LEU A 399 -24.86 -12.80 -7.17
C LEU A 399 -24.00 -12.25 -8.31
N LEU A 400 -24.40 -12.42 -9.57
CA LEU A 400 -23.71 -11.80 -10.72
C LEU A 400 -23.82 -10.27 -10.75
N ASN A 401 -24.75 -9.65 -10.02
CA ASN A 401 -24.81 -8.18 -9.94
C ASN A 401 -23.56 -7.57 -9.29
N ILE A 402 -22.97 -8.26 -8.33
CA ILE A 402 -21.77 -7.81 -7.61
C ILE A 402 -20.58 -7.67 -8.57
N PRO A 403 -20.12 -8.73 -9.29
CA PRO A 403 -19.00 -8.61 -10.22
C PRO A 403 -19.31 -7.69 -11.41
N ILE A 404 -20.57 -7.61 -11.88
CA ILE A 404 -20.97 -6.66 -12.95
C ILE A 404 -20.79 -5.21 -12.48
N THR A 405 -21.23 -4.89 -11.27
CA THR A 405 -21.11 -3.53 -10.71
C THR A 405 -19.65 -3.17 -10.47
N ALA A 406 -18.86 -4.11 -9.94
CA ALA A 406 -17.42 -3.94 -9.74
C ALA A 406 -16.69 -3.71 -11.09
N LEU A 407 -17.02 -4.47 -12.14
CA LEU A 407 -16.45 -4.24 -13.48
C LEU A 407 -16.80 -2.88 -14.06
N ARG A 408 -18.03 -2.39 -13.85
CA ARG A 408 -18.44 -1.05 -14.30
C ARG A 408 -17.66 0.05 -13.58
N GLN A 409 -17.50 -0.07 -12.27
CA GLN A 409 -16.71 0.87 -11.47
C GLN A 409 -15.21 0.83 -11.86
N LEU A 410 -14.67 -0.38 -12.09
CA LEU A 410 -13.33 -0.57 -12.61
C LEU A 410 -13.15 0.09 -13.98
N GLY A 411 -14.09 -0.09 -14.90
CA GLY A 411 -14.06 0.55 -16.21
C GLY A 411 -14.03 2.08 -16.11
N GLN A 412 -14.82 2.67 -15.21
CA GLN A 412 -14.83 4.11 -14.96
C GLN A 412 -13.52 4.60 -14.32
N SER A 413 -12.95 3.86 -13.36
CA SER A 413 -11.69 4.24 -12.72
C SER A 413 -10.49 4.14 -13.68
N LEU A 414 -10.49 3.14 -14.57
CA LEU A 414 -9.49 3.00 -15.63
C LEU A 414 -9.58 4.13 -16.65
N ALA A 415 -10.78 4.62 -16.98
CA ALA A 415 -10.96 5.77 -17.88
C ALA A 415 -10.40 7.09 -17.30
N LEU A 416 -10.35 7.21 -15.96
CA LEU A 416 -9.83 8.38 -15.25
C LEU A 416 -8.32 8.31 -14.97
N THR A 417 -7.69 7.18 -15.28
CA THR A 417 -6.27 6.95 -14.99
C THR A 417 -5.38 7.66 -16.01
N LYS A 418 -4.25 8.24 -15.56
CA LYS A 418 -3.33 8.99 -16.42
C LYS A 418 -2.54 8.13 -17.42
N ASP A 419 -2.44 6.82 -17.15
CA ASP A 419 -1.66 5.88 -17.96
C ASP A 419 -2.49 5.30 -19.12
N ALA A 420 -2.36 5.91 -20.30
CA ALA A 420 -3.13 5.53 -21.50
C ALA A 420 -2.98 4.05 -21.91
N ARG A 421 -1.79 3.45 -21.72
CA ARG A 421 -1.56 2.03 -22.07
C ARG A 421 -2.36 1.08 -21.17
N VAL A 422 -2.37 1.34 -19.87
CA VAL A 422 -3.10 0.55 -18.87
C VAL A 422 -4.60 0.72 -19.06
N ALA A 423 -5.05 1.97 -19.30
CA ALA A 423 -6.46 2.26 -19.57
C ALA A 423 -6.98 1.51 -20.81
N VAL A 424 -6.22 1.49 -21.91
CA VAL A 424 -6.62 0.79 -23.13
C VAL A 424 -6.57 -0.73 -22.95
N SER A 425 -5.50 -1.28 -22.38
CA SER A 425 -5.34 -2.72 -22.28
C SER A 425 -6.35 -3.36 -21.32
N PHE A 426 -6.47 -2.82 -20.10
CA PHE A 426 -7.40 -3.36 -19.09
C PHE A 426 -8.84 -2.89 -19.33
N GLY A 427 -9.05 -1.74 -19.96
CA GLY A 427 -10.39 -1.27 -20.32
C GLY A 427 -11.07 -2.19 -21.34
N ASN A 428 -10.34 -2.63 -22.37
CA ASN A 428 -10.84 -3.60 -23.34
C ASN A 428 -11.17 -4.94 -22.67
N THR A 429 -10.32 -5.42 -21.78
CA THR A 429 -10.57 -6.64 -20.99
C THR A 429 -11.82 -6.51 -20.12
N ALA A 430 -11.93 -5.42 -19.36
CA ALA A 430 -13.06 -5.16 -18.48
C ALA A 430 -14.38 -5.13 -19.27
N GLN A 431 -14.38 -4.52 -20.45
CA GLN A 431 -15.55 -4.46 -21.32
C GLN A 431 -15.92 -5.83 -21.91
N SER A 432 -14.93 -6.63 -22.29
CA SER A 432 -15.15 -8.01 -22.76
C SER A 432 -15.81 -8.86 -21.66
N TRP A 433 -15.27 -8.81 -20.45
CA TRP A 433 -15.84 -9.53 -19.31
C TRP A 433 -17.23 -9.03 -18.93
N LEU A 434 -17.45 -7.72 -18.95
CA LEU A 434 -18.76 -7.15 -18.70
C LEU A 434 -19.79 -7.71 -19.69
N THR A 435 -19.42 -7.80 -20.97
CA THR A 435 -20.28 -8.38 -22.01
C THR A 435 -20.58 -9.86 -21.75
N ILE A 436 -19.58 -10.64 -21.33
CA ILE A 436 -19.74 -12.06 -20.95
C ILE A 436 -20.68 -12.20 -19.75
N LEU A 437 -20.46 -11.42 -18.68
CA LEU A 437 -21.26 -11.49 -17.45
C LEU A 437 -22.70 -11.02 -17.70
N GLU A 438 -22.92 -9.95 -18.46
CA GLU A 438 -24.26 -9.47 -18.81
C GLU A 438 -25.01 -10.48 -19.68
N THR A 439 -24.33 -11.17 -20.60
CA THR A 439 -24.93 -12.24 -21.41
C THR A 439 -25.31 -13.44 -20.56
N ALA A 440 -24.42 -13.87 -19.66
CA ALA A 440 -24.69 -14.94 -18.69
C ALA A 440 -25.86 -14.57 -17.77
N GLN A 441 -25.89 -13.32 -17.29
CA GLN A 441 -26.95 -12.81 -16.44
C GLN A 441 -28.31 -12.82 -17.16
N ARG A 442 -28.38 -12.39 -18.43
CA ARG A 442 -29.62 -12.45 -19.22
C ARG A 442 -30.11 -13.89 -19.37
N THR A 443 -29.21 -14.81 -19.69
CA THR A 443 -29.52 -16.24 -19.85
C THR A 443 -30.05 -16.85 -18.55
N LEU A 444 -29.40 -16.55 -17.42
CA LEU A 444 -29.83 -17.01 -16.11
C LEU A 444 -31.17 -16.41 -15.68
N ASN A 445 -31.43 -15.15 -16.01
CA ASN A 445 -32.73 -14.53 -15.75
C ASN A 445 -33.86 -15.22 -16.54
N GLU A 446 -33.64 -15.50 -17.83
CA GLU A 446 -34.60 -16.24 -18.65
C GLU A 446 -34.83 -17.67 -18.12
N GLN A 447 -33.77 -18.35 -17.70
CA GLN A 447 -33.87 -19.69 -17.10
C GLN A 447 -34.58 -19.66 -15.73
N ALA A 448 -34.30 -18.67 -14.89
CA ALA A 448 -34.97 -18.49 -13.60
C ALA A 448 -36.46 -18.16 -13.77
N GLN A 449 -36.82 -17.36 -14.79
CA GLN A 449 -38.22 -17.11 -15.13
C GLN A 449 -38.93 -18.39 -15.61
N ARG A 450 -38.22 -19.27 -16.33
CA ARG A 450 -38.75 -20.59 -16.75
C ARG A 450 -38.85 -21.60 -15.62
N SER A 451 -37.94 -21.58 -14.64
CA SER A 451 -37.98 -22.50 -13.50
C SER A 451 -39.10 -22.17 -12.52
N LYS A 452 -39.68 -20.96 -12.60
CA LYS A 452 -40.82 -20.49 -11.79
C LYS A 452 -40.57 -20.64 -10.28
N GLU A 453 -39.31 -20.62 -9.86
CA GLU A 453 -38.96 -20.66 -8.43
C GLU A 453 -39.46 -19.38 -7.74
N ILE A 454 -39.90 -19.54 -6.50
CA ILE A 454 -40.39 -18.42 -5.70
C ILE A 454 -39.18 -17.65 -5.18
N ARG A 455 -39.11 -16.37 -5.52
CA ARG A 455 -38.05 -15.47 -5.05
C ARG A 455 -38.05 -15.41 -3.52
N GLN A 456 -36.89 -15.66 -2.91
CA GLN A 456 -36.71 -15.45 -1.48
C GLN A 456 -36.65 -13.95 -1.17
N VAL A 457 -37.66 -13.46 -0.45
CA VAL A 457 -37.86 -12.02 -0.14
C VAL A 457 -37.75 -11.73 1.34
N TYR A 458 -37.78 -12.74 2.20
CA TYR A 458 -37.67 -12.59 3.64
C TYR A 458 -36.19 -12.53 4.07
N ILE A 459 -35.86 -11.68 5.04
CA ILE A 459 -34.49 -11.50 5.54
C ILE A 459 -34.50 -11.70 7.06
N ALA A 460 -34.29 -12.93 7.50
CA ALA A 460 -34.16 -13.21 8.92
C ALA A 460 -32.77 -12.79 9.45
N GLY A 461 -32.76 -12.10 10.59
CA GLY A 461 -31.55 -11.88 11.40
C GLY A 461 -30.91 -10.49 11.23
N ASN A 462 -30.54 -10.12 10.02
CA ASN A 462 -29.82 -8.86 9.77
C ASN A 462 -30.74 -7.64 9.90
N SER A 463 -30.20 -6.51 10.37
CA SER A 463 -30.91 -5.23 10.30
C SER A 463 -31.19 -4.87 8.84
N LEU A 464 -32.40 -4.39 8.55
CA LEU A 464 -32.78 -4.01 7.19
C LEU A 464 -32.13 -2.68 6.83
N ASP A 465 -31.42 -2.66 5.70
CA ASP A 465 -30.84 -1.45 5.14
C ASP A 465 -31.76 -0.87 4.05
N PRO A 466 -32.12 0.42 4.10
CA PRO A 466 -33.01 1.05 3.12
C PRO A 466 -32.59 0.87 1.66
N GLU A 467 -31.28 0.82 1.36
CA GLU A 467 -30.80 0.67 -0.03
C GLU A 467 -31.10 -0.71 -0.60
N THR A 468 -30.98 -1.75 0.24
CA THR A 468 -31.11 -3.15 -0.17
C THR A 468 -32.52 -3.69 0.05
N ALA A 469 -33.11 -3.37 1.20
CA ALA A 469 -34.40 -3.89 1.65
C ALA A 469 -35.59 -3.06 1.13
N LYS A 470 -35.39 -1.83 0.65
CA LYS A 470 -36.42 -0.97 0.05
C LYS A 470 -37.73 -0.98 0.84
N ASN A 471 -38.80 -1.60 0.30
CA ASN A 471 -40.14 -1.62 0.89
C ASN A 471 -40.41 -2.78 1.87
N ARG A 472 -39.39 -3.60 2.20
CA ARG A 472 -39.55 -4.75 3.13
C ARG A 472 -39.77 -4.34 4.59
N PHE A 473 -39.40 -3.10 4.97
CA PHE A 473 -39.70 -2.58 6.30
C PHE A 473 -41.17 -2.12 6.36
N LYS A 474 -41.98 -2.82 7.13
CA LYS A 474 -43.43 -2.58 7.29
C LYS A 474 -43.79 -2.15 8.71
N GLY A 475 -44.82 -1.32 8.82
CA GLY A 475 -45.37 -0.84 10.09
C GLY A 475 -44.55 0.26 10.78
N ARG A 476 -44.81 0.46 12.08
CA ARG A 476 -44.10 1.41 12.98
C ARG A 476 -44.30 2.89 12.66
N ILE A 477 -45.37 3.21 11.93
CA ILE A 477 -45.68 4.60 11.55
C ILE A 477 -46.01 5.45 12.78
N ASP A 478 -46.61 4.84 13.79
CA ASP A 478 -46.88 5.41 15.11
C ASP A 478 -45.60 5.89 15.80
N ILE A 479 -44.57 5.04 15.87
CA ILE A 479 -43.28 5.38 16.50
C ILE A 479 -42.59 6.53 15.74
N PHE A 480 -42.55 6.47 14.41
CA PHE A 480 -41.95 7.55 13.62
C PHE A 480 -42.66 8.89 13.81
N ARG A 481 -43.99 8.87 13.85
CA ARG A 481 -44.80 10.07 14.10
C ARG A 481 -44.60 10.60 15.53
N GLU A 482 -44.48 9.73 16.52
CA GLU A 482 -44.21 10.15 17.90
C GLU A 482 -42.80 10.77 18.03
N ILE A 483 -41.77 10.15 17.42
CA ILE A 483 -40.41 10.73 17.36
C ILE A 483 -40.44 12.11 16.69
N GLU A 484 -41.12 12.24 15.55
CA GLU A 484 -41.23 13.51 14.83
C GLU A 484 -41.95 14.59 15.64
N SER A 485 -43.08 14.25 16.26
CA SER A 485 -43.85 15.15 17.12
C SER A 485 -43.04 15.63 18.32
N LEU A 486 -42.33 14.72 19.00
CA LEU A 486 -41.51 15.06 20.16
C LEU A 486 -40.28 15.88 19.77
N ALA A 487 -39.66 15.58 18.63
CA ALA A 487 -38.50 16.31 18.14
C ALA A 487 -38.84 17.77 17.75
N LEU A 488 -40.06 18.00 17.25
CA LEU A 488 -40.56 19.33 16.89
C LEU A 488 -41.09 20.16 18.06
N SER A 489 -41.18 19.60 19.27
CA SER A 489 -41.69 20.33 20.42
C SER A 489 -40.77 21.51 20.81
N GLU A 490 -41.32 22.52 21.50
CA GLU A 490 -40.55 23.71 21.93
C GLU A 490 -39.36 23.35 22.83
N GLN A 491 -39.50 22.27 23.59
CA GLN A 491 -38.46 21.70 24.45
C GLN A 491 -38.38 20.20 24.16
N PRO A 492 -37.58 19.77 23.17
CA PRO A 492 -37.49 18.37 22.80
C PRO A 492 -36.95 17.54 23.98
N PRO A 493 -37.71 16.54 24.47
CA PRO A 493 -37.22 15.66 25.52
C PRO A 493 -36.15 14.72 24.96
N VAL A 494 -35.41 14.09 25.87
CA VAL A 494 -34.57 12.95 25.51
C VAL A 494 -35.49 11.79 25.11
N LEU A 495 -35.20 11.14 23.99
CA LEU A 495 -35.98 9.99 23.54
C LEU A 495 -35.26 8.70 23.91
N LEU A 496 -36.00 7.72 24.43
CA LEU A 496 -35.49 6.37 24.65
C LEU A 496 -36.34 5.36 23.89
N LEU A 497 -35.79 4.82 22.81
CA LEU A 497 -36.37 3.72 22.05
C LEU A 497 -35.93 2.39 22.66
N TYR A 498 -36.81 1.72 23.39
CA TYR A 498 -36.49 0.46 24.05
C TYR A 498 -37.42 -0.67 23.59
N GLY A 499 -36.93 -1.90 23.66
CA GLY A 499 -37.73 -3.07 23.31
C GLY A 499 -36.89 -4.34 23.24
N GLY A 500 -37.56 -5.50 23.10
CA GLY A 500 -36.89 -6.79 23.04
C GLY A 500 -35.83 -6.90 21.94
N ARG A 501 -34.93 -7.89 22.06
CA ARG A 501 -34.00 -8.20 20.96
C ARG A 501 -34.78 -8.61 19.72
N ARG A 502 -34.27 -8.24 18.55
CA ARG A 502 -34.85 -8.57 17.23
C ARG A 502 -36.28 -8.04 16.98
N THR A 503 -36.71 -6.98 17.68
CA THR A 503 -37.97 -6.26 17.38
C THR A 503 -37.86 -5.25 16.24
N GLY A 504 -36.65 -5.05 15.70
CA GLY A 504 -36.40 -4.17 14.55
C GLY A 504 -35.96 -2.74 14.89
N LYS A 505 -35.45 -2.49 16.10
CA LYS A 505 -34.98 -1.17 16.55
C LYS A 505 -33.96 -0.52 15.59
N THR A 506 -32.83 -1.18 15.38
CA THR A 506 -31.78 -0.71 14.45
C THR A 506 -32.31 -0.52 13.03
N SER A 507 -33.18 -1.41 12.55
CA SER A 507 -33.84 -1.25 11.25
C SER A 507 -34.72 0.00 11.22
N ALA A 508 -35.51 0.27 12.28
CA ALA A 508 -36.34 1.47 12.36
C ALA A 508 -35.49 2.75 12.35
N LEU A 509 -34.35 2.77 13.07
CA LEU A 509 -33.43 3.90 13.05
C LEU A 509 -32.82 4.16 11.67
N LYS A 510 -32.47 3.10 10.92
CA LYS A 510 -31.97 3.23 9.54
C LYS A 510 -33.03 3.77 8.58
N TYR A 511 -34.30 3.43 8.79
CA TYR A 511 -35.42 3.92 7.97
C TYR A 511 -35.93 5.31 8.38
N LEU A 512 -35.52 5.81 9.53
CA LEU A 512 -35.92 7.11 10.06
C LEU A 512 -35.71 8.28 9.06
N PRO A 513 -34.56 8.42 8.35
CA PRO A 513 -34.36 9.49 7.36
C PRO A 513 -35.37 9.52 6.21
N TYR A 514 -36.00 8.39 5.90
CA TYR A 514 -36.94 8.22 4.79
C TYR A 514 -38.40 8.40 5.22
N ARG A 515 -38.67 8.42 6.52
CA ARG A 515 -40.03 8.45 7.10
C ARG A 515 -40.35 9.76 7.83
N ILE A 516 -39.36 10.58 8.15
CA ILE A 516 -39.53 11.89 8.81
C ILE A 516 -39.29 13.05 7.84
N GLN A 517 -39.80 14.23 8.19
CA GLN A 517 -39.63 15.46 7.43
C GLN A 517 -38.17 15.92 7.24
N ALA A 518 -37.95 16.85 6.30
CA ALA A 518 -36.62 17.30 5.88
C ALA A 518 -35.84 18.18 6.87
N ASN A 519 -36.54 18.80 7.82
CA ASN A 519 -35.93 19.66 8.82
C ASN A 519 -35.15 18.84 9.88
N ILE A 520 -35.58 17.61 10.15
CA ILE A 520 -34.93 16.73 11.12
C ILE A 520 -33.87 15.90 10.39
N VAL A 521 -32.63 15.98 10.88
CA VAL A 521 -31.46 15.27 10.36
C VAL A 521 -31.09 14.14 11.34
N PRO A 522 -31.55 12.90 11.10
CA PRO A 522 -31.24 11.77 11.95
C PRO A 522 -29.83 11.25 11.67
N LEU A 523 -28.99 11.22 12.69
CA LEU A 523 -27.59 10.80 12.63
C LEU A 523 -27.44 9.53 13.47
N LEU A 524 -27.40 8.38 12.79
CA LEU A 524 -27.24 7.08 13.44
C LEU A 524 -25.79 6.81 13.79
N VAL A 525 -25.54 6.55 15.07
CA VAL A 525 -24.25 6.18 15.65
C VAL A 525 -24.41 4.85 16.36
N ASP A 526 -23.66 3.85 15.92
CA ASP A 526 -23.58 2.51 16.48
C ASP A 526 -22.45 2.46 17.53
N LEU A 527 -22.84 2.31 18.80
CA LEU A 527 -21.90 2.27 19.92
C LEU A 527 -21.29 0.88 20.16
N GLN A 528 -21.64 -0.13 19.36
CA GLN A 528 -21.00 -1.44 19.44
C GLN A 528 -19.51 -1.35 19.11
N GLY A 529 -19.13 -0.52 18.13
CA GLY A 529 -17.73 -0.22 17.79
C GLY A 529 -17.03 0.68 18.81
N ALA A 530 -17.78 1.41 19.62
CA ALA A 530 -17.24 2.30 20.66
C ALA A 530 -16.68 1.52 21.86
N ALA A 531 -17.20 0.32 22.16
CA ALA A 531 -16.65 -0.57 23.18
C ALA A 531 -15.21 -1.04 22.87
N SER A 532 -14.79 -0.99 21.60
CA SER A 532 -13.39 -1.27 21.20
C SER A 532 -12.44 -0.13 21.54
N ALA A 533 -12.95 1.09 21.76
CA ALA A 533 -12.14 2.24 22.12
C ALA A 533 -11.87 2.23 23.63
N THR A 534 -10.71 1.69 24.02
CA THR A 534 -10.22 1.70 25.42
C THR A 534 -9.81 3.09 25.92
N THR A 535 -9.96 4.14 25.10
CA THR A 535 -9.56 5.52 25.42
C THR A 535 -10.66 6.52 25.08
N LEU A 536 -10.76 7.58 25.89
CA LEU A 536 -11.70 8.69 25.66
C LEU A 536 -11.47 9.39 24.31
N LYS A 537 -10.21 9.48 23.87
CA LYS A 537 -9.85 9.99 22.54
C LYS A 537 -10.42 9.11 21.44
N GLY A 538 -10.21 7.79 21.53
CA GLY A 538 -10.72 6.85 20.54
C GLY A 538 -12.24 6.86 20.45
N LEU A 539 -12.94 7.04 21.59
CA LEU A 539 -14.39 7.22 21.60
C LEU A 539 -14.80 8.47 20.84
N ALA A 540 -14.15 9.61 21.11
CA ALA A 540 -14.49 10.88 20.48
C ALA A 540 -14.23 10.88 18.96
N GLU A 541 -13.11 10.31 18.53
CA GLU A 541 -12.78 10.15 17.10
C GLU A 541 -13.79 9.24 16.40
N ASN A 542 -14.18 8.13 17.04
CA ASN A 542 -15.17 7.20 16.53
C ASN A 542 -16.55 7.86 16.41
N LEU A 543 -17.01 8.56 17.45
CA LEU A 543 -18.28 9.31 17.43
C LEU A 543 -18.31 10.34 16.28
N ALA A 544 -17.26 11.14 16.13
CA ALA A 544 -17.20 12.13 15.05
C ALA A 544 -17.20 11.48 13.66
N GLN A 545 -16.42 10.42 13.47
CA GLN A 545 -16.36 9.69 12.21
C GLN A 545 -17.74 9.11 11.85
N GLN A 546 -18.41 8.46 12.80
CA GLN A 546 -19.74 7.89 12.58
C GLN A 546 -20.80 8.96 12.28
N ILE A 547 -20.76 10.11 12.96
CA ILE A 547 -21.66 11.23 12.66
C ILE A 547 -21.47 11.72 11.22
N ILE A 548 -20.21 11.87 10.78
CA ILE A 548 -19.90 12.32 9.41
C ILE A 548 -20.33 11.26 8.38
N GLU A 549 -20.07 9.99 8.65
CA GLU A 549 -20.48 8.88 7.77
C GLU A 549 -22.01 8.75 7.68
N ALA A 550 -22.70 8.87 8.82
CA ALA A 550 -24.16 8.89 8.87
C ALA A 550 -24.73 10.02 8.02
N ALA A 551 -24.16 11.23 8.13
CA ALA A 551 -24.58 12.38 7.33
C ALA A 551 -24.37 12.18 5.81
N ARG A 552 -23.31 11.46 5.40
CA ARG A 552 -23.06 11.12 3.98
C ARG A 552 -24.04 10.09 3.43
N ARG A 553 -24.50 9.15 4.26
CA ARG A 553 -25.44 8.09 3.88
C ARG A 553 -26.89 8.58 3.81
N LEU A 554 -27.17 9.80 4.27
CA LEU A 554 -28.52 10.35 4.18
C LEU A 554 -28.95 10.50 2.72
N PRO A 555 -30.24 10.26 2.41
CA PRO A 555 -30.79 10.49 1.07
C PRO A 555 -30.70 11.97 0.63
N ARG A 556 -30.44 12.88 1.57
CA ARG A 556 -30.23 14.31 1.34
C ARG A 556 -28.77 14.63 1.67
N THR A 557 -28.06 15.26 0.74
CA THR A 557 -26.64 15.58 0.93
C THR A 557 -26.46 16.63 2.03
N VAL A 558 -25.98 16.21 3.20
CA VAL A 558 -25.58 17.10 4.31
C VAL A 558 -24.08 16.99 4.47
N ASN A 559 -23.35 18.05 4.12
CA ASN A 559 -21.90 18.07 4.28
C ASN A 559 -21.53 18.60 5.67
N LEU A 560 -20.92 17.75 6.49
CA LEU A 560 -20.43 18.11 7.83
C LEU A 560 -18.92 18.36 7.79
N PRO A 561 -18.41 19.41 8.47
CA PRO A 561 -16.98 19.63 8.59
C PRO A 561 -16.33 18.53 9.42
N TYR A 562 -15.02 18.32 9.24
CA TYR A 562 -14.24 17.42 10.08
C TYR A 562 -13.81 18.13 11.38
N PRO A 563 -13.76 17.42 12.53
CA PRO A 563 -13.24 18.01 13.77
C PRO A 563 -11.72 18.25 13.67
N ASP A 564 -11.24 19.24 14.40
CA ASP A 564 -9.80 19.54 14.49
C ASP A 564 -9.06 18.45 15.28
N ALA A 565 -8.30 17.62 14.57
CA ALA A 565 -7.57 16.49 15.13
C ALA A 565 -6.59 16.88 16.26
N LYS A 566 -6.05 18.11 16.24
CA LYS A 566 -5.14 18.58 17.31
C LYS A 566 -5.91 18.84 18.59
N LYS A 567 -7.04 19.53 18.49
CA LYS A 567 -7.90 19.83 19.65
C LYS A 567 -8.50 18.58 20.27
N VAL A 568 -8.92 17.62 19.42
CA VAL A 568 -9.42 16.31 19.90
C VAL A 568 -8.34 15.51 20.62
N ALA A 569 -7.08 15.64 20.22
CA ALA A 569 -5.96 14.99 20.90
C ALA A 569 -5.64 15.61 22.27
N GLU A 570 -5.87 16.91 22.46
CA GLU A 570 -5.65 17.62 23.72
C GLU A 570 -6.81 17.39 24.71
N ASP A 571 -8.04 17.68 24.29
CA ASP A 571 -9.25 17.48 25.09
C ASP A 571 -10.43 17.02 24.22
N PRO A 572 -10.74 15.71 24.18
CA PRO A 572 -11.65 15.14 23.19
C PRO A 572 -13.08 15.69 23.22
N PHE A 573 -13.72 15.79 24.39
CA PHE A 573 -15.14 16.15 24.48
C PHE A 573 -15.42 17.65 24.32
N PRO A 574 -14.62 18.57 24.88
CA PRO A 574 -14.76 20.01 24.59
C PRO A 574 -14.47 20.34 23.12
N ALA A 575 -13.53 19.64 22.49
CA ALA A 575 -13.29 19.76 21.06
C ALA A 575 -14.53 19.33 20.25
N LEU A 576 -15.14 18.18 20.58
CA LEU A 576 -16.40 17.75 19.97
C LEU A 576 -17.53 18.74 20.21
N GLN A 577 -17.64 19.31 21.41
CA GLN A 577 -18.68 20.30 21.71
C GLN A 577 -18.54 21.55 20.83
N THR A 578 -17.32 22.03 20.65
CA THR A 578 -17.02 23.17 19.77
C THR A 578 -17.37 22.87 18.31
N TRP A 579 -17.07 21.64 17.88
CA TRP A 579 -17.38 21.15 16.54
C TRP A 579 -18.90 21.01 16.30
N LEU A 580 -19.66 20.45 17.24
CA LEU A 580 -21.13 20.38 17.16
C LEU A 580 -21.78 21.76 17.11
N ALA A 581 -21.23 22.73 17.86
CA ALA A 581 -21.66 24.13 17.80
C ALA A 581 -21.32 24.82 16.48
N GLU A 582 -20.27 24.39 15.77
CA GLU A 582 -19.98 24.84 14.40
C GLU A 582 -20.99 24.27 13.40
N ILE A 583 -21.34 22.99 13.52
CA ILE A 583 -22.38 22.34 12.71
C ILE A 583 -23.72 23.06 12.85
N GLU A 584 -24.09 23.41 14.09
CA GLU A 584 -25.33 24.14 14.40
C GLU A 584 -25.38 25.53 13.75
N ARG A 585 -24.24 26.25 13.75
CA ARG A 585 -24.12 27.57 13.12
C ARG A 585 -24.24 27.50 11.60
N ASN A 586 -23.66 26.48 10.98
CA ASN A 586 -23.68 26.30 9.53
C ASN A 586 -25.03 25.77 9.00
N ASN A 587 -25.85 25.16 9.85
CA ASN A 587 -27.16 24.60 9.48
C ASN A 587 -28.25 25.17 10.39
N SER A 588 -28.50 26.48 10.28
CA SER A 588 -29.37 27.17 11.24
C SER A 588 -30.84 26.76 11.17
N ASP A 589 -31.27 26.24 10.03
CA ASP A 589 -32.64 25.84 9.70
C ASP A 589 -32.99 24.40 10.08
N LYS A 590 -32.00 23.60 10.53
CA LYS A 590 -32.16 22.15 10.76
C LYS A 590 -32.09 21.78 12.23
N GLN A 591 -32.79 20.71 12.61
CA GLN A 591 -32.64 20.02 13.89
C GLN A 591 -31.86 18.72 13.68
N PHE A 592 -30.90 18.43 14.54
CA PHE A 592 -30.09 17.21 14.48
C PHE A 592 -30.58 16.21 15.51
N LEU A 593 -31.00 15.03 15.06
CA LEU A 593 -31.44 13.93 15.93
C LEU A 593 -30.30 12.90 16.00
N LEU A 594 -29.53 12.92 17.08
CA LEU A 594 -28.44 11.98 17.31
C LEU A 594 -28.99 10.67 17.88
N CYS A 595 -29.01 9.63 17.05
CA CYS A 595 -29.50 8.30 17.39
C CYS A 595 -28.33 7.42 17.85
N LEU A 596 -28.24 7.17 19.16
CA LEU A 596 -27.22 6.33 19.79
C LEU A 596 -27.78 4.91 19.95
N ASP A 597 -27.38 4.00 19.07
CA ASP A 597 -27.78 2.58 19.14
C ASP A 597 -26.85 1.79 20.06
N GLU A 598 -27.42 0.83 20.80
CA GLU A 598 -26.76 0.08 21.88
C GLU A 598 -26.10 0.98 22.94
N TYR A 599 -26.84 1.96 23.47
CA TYR A 599 -26.31 2.92 24.44
C TYR A 599 -25.76 2.27 25.72
N GLU A 600 -26.18 1.06 26.07
CA GLU A 600 -25.69 0.31 27.21
C GLU A 600 -24.15 0.13 27.17
N ARG A 601 -23.56 0.11 25.97
CA ARG A 601 -22.10 0.02 25.76
C ARG A 601 -21.33 1.22 26.30
N LEU A 602 -21.99 2.37 26.51
CA LEU A 602 -21.35 3.51 27.18
C LEU A 602 -21.00 3.21 28.63
N GLY A 603 -21.78 2.34 29.31
CA GLY A 603 -21.47 1.89 30.66
C GLY A 603 -20.12 1.16 30.71
N GLU A 604 -19.88 0.26 29.76
CA GLU A 604 -18.61 -0.49 29.64
C GLU A 604 -17.41 0.44 29.41
N VAL A 605 -17.59 1.52 28.63
CA VAL A 605 -16.54 2.53 28.42
C VAL A 605 -16.27 3.33 29.68
N VAL A 606 -17.31 3.67 30.45
CA VAL A 606 -17.16 4.37 31.74
C VAL A 606 -16.43 3.49 32.75
N GLU A 607 -16.75 2.20 32.81
CA GLU A 607 -16.04 1.23 33.65
C GLU A 607 -14.56 1.10 33.23
N ALA A 608 -14.30 0.90 31.94
CA ALA A 608 -12.96 0.70 31.41
C ALA A 608 -12.06 1.94 31.56
N THR A 609 -12.62 3.14 31.38
CA THR A 609 -11.86 4.41 31.51
C THR A 609 -11.88 5.00 32.91
N SER A 610 -12.71 4.45 33.82
CA SER A 610 -13.01 5.01 35.14
C SER A 610 -13.40 6.50 35.12
N SER A 611 -13.92 6.98 33.99
CA SER A 611 -14.24 8.39 33.76
C SER A 611 -15.67 8.54 33.24
N ARG A 612 -16.43 9.43 33.88
CA ARG A 612 -17.79 9.80 33.46
C ARG A 612 -17.82 10.91 32.40
N ALA A 613 -16.67 11.25 31.82
CA ALA A 613 -16.57 12.29 30.79
C ALA A 613 -17.55 12.11 29.60
N PRO A 614 -17.79 10.90 29.05
CA PRO A 614 -18.76 10.71 27.97
C PRO A 614 -20.20 11.06 28.38
N LEU A 615 -20.61 10.68 29.59
CA LEU A 615 -21.95 10.98 30.12
C LEU A 615 -22.10 12.47 30.45
N ASN A 616 -21.05 13.10 30.98
CA ASN A 616 -21.03 14.54 31.22
C ASN A 616 -21.13 15.33 29.90
N PHE A 617 -20.47 14.87 28.84
CA PHE A 617 -20.61 15.44 27.51
C PHE A 617 -22.05 15.36 27.00
N ILE A 618 -22.68 14.18 27.07
CA ILE A 618 -24.08 13.98 26.71
C ILE A 618 -24.99 14.94 27.49
N ARG A 619 -24.81 15.07 28.80
CA ARG A 619 -25.60 16.00 29.63
C ARG A 619 -25.40 17.45 29.24
N ASN A 620 -24.17 17.84 28.91
CA ASN A 620 -23.86 19.20 28.45
C ASN A 620 -24.53 19.49 27.09
N LEU A 621 -24.59 18.51 26.17
CA LEU A 621 -25.38 18.63 24.94
C LEU A 621 -26.86 18.90 25.24
N LEU A 622 -27.44 18.12 26.15
CA LEU A 622 -28.85 18.27 26.56
C LEU A 622 -29.16 19.65 27.18
N GLN A 623 -28.23 20.21 27.96
CA GLN A 623 -28.45 21.48 28.65
C GLN A 623 -28.24 22.71 27.76
N HIS A 624 -27.28 22.65 26.83
CA HIS A 624 -26.79 23.85 26.14
C HIS A 624 -27.08 23.88 24.63
N GLN A 625 -27.37 22.75 23.99
CA GLN A 625 -27.54 22.68 22.53
C GLN A 625 -28.99 22.39 22.12
N ARG A 626 -29.76 23.46 21.88
CA ARG A 626 -31.22 23.37 21.63
C ARG A 626 -31.60 22.66 20.33
N LYS A 627 -30.70 22.57 19.34
CA LYS A 627 -30.97 21.91 18.05
C LYS A 627 -30.54 20.44 18.02
N TRP A 628 -29.84 19.97 19.05
CA TRP A 628 -29.38 18.60 19.14
C TRP A 628 -30.32 17.81 20.05
N ILE A 629 -31.01 16.86 19.46
CA ILE A 629 -31.99 15.99 20.13
C ILE A 629 -31.35 14.62 20.25
N LEU A 630 -31.43 14.00 21.42
CA LEU A 630 -30.84 12.69 21.65
C LEU A 630 -31.92 11.60 21.62
N LEU A 631 -31.64 10.53 20.87
CA LEU A 631 -32.42 9.31 20.86
C LEU A 631 -31.50 8.14 21.25
N PHE A 632 -31.74 7.57 22.42
CA PHE A 632 -31.08 6.35 22.87
C PHE A 632 -31.87 5.14 22.40
N SER A 633 -31.20 4.14 21.81
CA SER A 633 -31.81 2.86 21.44
C SER A 633 -31.14 1.71 22.18
N GLY A 634 -31.95 0.89 22.85
CA GLY A 634 -31.44 -0.22 23.66
C GLY A 634 -32.46 -1.31 23.94
N SER A 635 -32.03 -2.30 24.69
CA SER A 635 -32.80 -3.46 25.11
C SER A 635 -33.47 -3.30 26.47
N GLN A 636 -32.92 -2.43 27.32
CA GLN A 636 -33.37 -2.22 28.69
C GLN A 636 -34.18 -0.92 28.84
N GLU A 637 -35.11 -0.94 29.79
CA GLU A 637 -35.83 0.26 30.26
C GLU A 637 -34.97 1.03 31.27
N LEU A 638 -35.20 2.35 31.41
CA LEU A 638 -34.48 3.19 32.39
C LEU A 638 -34.49 2.64 33.81
N SER A 639 -35.57 1.97 34.21
CA SER A 639 -35.69 1.37 35.56
C SER A 639 -34.81 0.14 35.79
N GLU A 640 -34.27 -0.45 34.72
CA GLU A 640 -33.37 -1.60 34.79
C GLU A 640 -31.89 -1.19 34.74
N LEU A 641 -31.60 0.09 34.47
CA LEU A 641 -30.25 0.64 34.44
C LEU A 641 -29.75 0.97 35.85
N ASP A 642 -28.42 1.09 35.97
CA ASP A 642 -27.77 1.54 37.19
C ASP A 642 -28.22 2.95 37.59
N ASP A 643 -28.30 3.20 38.90
CA ASP A 643 -28.83 4.43 39.50
C ASP A 643 -28.21 5.71 38.91
N TYR A 644 -26.94 5.68 38.52
CA TYR A 644 -26.27 6.87 37.97
C TYR A 644 -26.87 7.34 36.64
N TRP A 645 -27.51 6.47 35.84
CA TRP A 645 -28.15 6.88 34.58
C TRP A 645 -29.33 7.84 34.82
N SER A 646 -30.00 7.72 35.97
CA SER A 646 -31.10 8.60 36.34
C SER A 646 -30.67 10.07 36.48
N ASP A 647 -29.41 10.32 36.85
CA ASP A 647 -28.84 11.66 36.97
C ASP A 647 -28.57 12.34 35.61
N TYR A 648 -28.41 11.54 34.54
CA TYR A 648 -28.07 12.02 33.20
C TYR A 648 -29.29 12.07 32.26
N LEU A 649 -30.29 11.22 32.49
CA LEU A 649 -31.47 11.05 31.64
C LEU A 649 -32.74 11.67 32.26
N ILE A 650 -32.59 12.86 32.85
CA ILE A 650 -33.70 13.64 33.42
C ILE A 650 -34.60 14.14 32.28
N ASN A 651 -35.92 13.92 32.39
CA ASN A 651 -36.92 14.24 31.34
C ASN A 651 -36.82 13.39 30.06
N THR A 652 -36.62 12.07 30.23
CA THR A 652 -36.62 11.11 29.12
C THR A 652 -38.02 10.58 28.82
N ARG A 653 -38.41 10.63 27.55
CA ARG A 653 -39.62 10.03 27.01
C ARG A 653 -39.31 8.64 26.47
N ALA A 654 -39.83 7.62 27.13
CA ALA A 654 -39.66 6.23 26.73
C ALA A 654 -40.68 5.83 25.64
N LEU A 655 -40.16 5.38 24.50
CA LEU A 655 -40.89 4.86 23.35
C LEU A 655 -40.67 3.35 23.28
N ARG A 656 -41.71 2.57 23.59
CA ARG A 656 -41.63 1.11 23.60
C ARG A 656 -41.85 0.55 22.20
N MET A 657 -40.90 -0.24 21.71
CA MET A 657 -41.03 -1.00 20.47
C MET A 657 -41.45 -2.45 20.77
N THR A 658 -42.73 -2.74 20.54
CA THR A 658 -43.37 -4.05 20.75
C THR A 658 -43.39 -4.88 19.45
N TYR A 659 -44.17 -5.95 19.36
CA TYR A 659 -44.38 -6.73 18.12
C TYR A 659 -45.22 -5.97 17.09
N LEU A 660 -45.25 -6.45 15.85
CA LEU A 660 -46.04 -5.80 14.79
C LEU A 660 -47.53 -5.95 15.07
N HIS A 661 -48.33 -4.98 14.62
CA HIS A 661 -49.77 -5.20 14.57
C HIS A 661 -50.09 -6.32 13.59
N GLU A 662 -51.20 -7.02 13.81
CA GLU A 662 -51.60 -8.13 12.95
C GLU A 662 -51.74 -7.71 11.48
N SER A 663 -52.30 -6.54 11.22
CA SER A 663 -52.39 -5.98 9.86
C SER A 663 -51.02 -5.74 9.22
N GLU A 664 -50.05 -5.23 9.99
CA GLU A 664 -48.68 -4.99 9.54
C GLU A 664 -47.93 -6.30 9.30
N ALA A 665 -48.14 -7.32 10.15
CA ALA A 665 -47.57 -8.65 9.98
C ALA A 665 -48.17 -9.36 8.76
N ARG A 666 -49.49 -9.25 8.52
CA ARG A 666 -50.14 -9.77 7.31
C ARG A 666 -49.60 -9.11 6.06
N ASP A 667 -49.41 -7.80 6.06
CA ASP A 667 -48.79 -7.07 4.95
C ASP A 667 -47.34 -7.53 4.71
N LEU A 668 -46.55 -7.75 5.76
CA LEU A 668 -45.20 -8.30 5.64
C LEU A 668 -45.18 -9.72 5.05
N ILE A 669 -46.15 -10.58 5.37
CA ILE A 669 -46.24 -11.97 4.88
C ILE A 669 -46.80 -12.02 3.44
N GLN A 670 -47.82 -11.23 3.12
CA GLN A 670 -48.51 -11.33 1.84
C GLN A 670 -47.90 -10.44 0.77
N GLN A 671 -47.34 -9.28 1.14
CA GLN A 671 -46.76 -8.30 0.23
C GLN A 671 -45.46 -7.68 0.79
N PRO A 672 -44.41 -8.49 1.02
CA PRO A 672 -43.11 -8.00 1.49
C PRO A 672 -42.42 -7.07 0.49
N VAL A 673 -42.64 -7.28 -0.82
CA VAL A 673 -42.11 -6.47 -1.92
C VAL A 673 -43.20 -6.21 -2.97
N GLU A 674 -43.03 -5.17 -3.78
CA GLU A 674 -43.91 -4.91 -4.92
C GLU A 674 -43.91 -6.11 -5.88
N ASN A 675 -45.10 -6.50 -6.35
CA ASN A 675 -45.32 -7.62 -7.27
C ASN A 675 -44.95 -9.01 -6.73
N PHE A 676 -45.03 -9.24 -5.41
CA PHE A 676 -44.89 -10.59 -4.86
C PHE A 676 -46.12 -11.46 -5.17
N SER A 677 -45.89 -12.68 -5.66
CA SER A 677 -46.96 -13.64 -5.93
C SER A 677 -47.63 -14.07 -4.63
N ASN A 678 -48.97 -14.13 -4.62
CA ASN A 678 -49.69 -14.60 -3.44
C ASN A 678 -49.58 -16.12 -3.29
N ILE A 679 -48.54 -16.57 -2.58
CA ILE A 679 -48.23 -17.97 -2.34
C ILE A 679 -48.88 -18.53 -1.06
N TYR A 680 -49.49 -17.70 -0.21
CA TYR A 680 -50.00 -18.13 1.09
C TYR A 680 -51.52 -18.30 1.08
N GLU A 681 -52.00 -19.41 1.64
CA GLU A 681 -53.41 -19.54 1.98
C GLU A 681 -53.75 -18.75 3.26
N PRO A 682 -55.00 -18.25 3.42
CA PRO A 682 -55.41 -17.52 4.61
C PRO A 682 -55.09 -18.25 5.92
N ASN A 683 -55.41 -19.55 5.98
CA ASN A 683 -55.15 -20.39 7.15
C ASN A 683 -53.66 -20.54 7.47
N ALA A 684 -52.79 -20.50 6.45
CA ALA A 684 -51.34 -20.55 6.64
C ALA A 684 -50.82 -19.24 7.25
N VAL A 685 -51.34 -18.09 6.79
CA VAL A 685 -51.01 -16.78 7.37
C VAL A 685 -51.45 -16.71 8.84
N ASP A 686 -52.65 -17.22 9.14
CA ASP A 686 -53.18 -17.27 10.51
C ASP A 686 -52.30 -18.13 11.42
N GLU A 687 -51.85 -19.30 10.94
CA GLU A 687 -50.93 -20.17 11.68
C GLU A 687 -49.58 -19.49 11.92
N ILE A 688 -49.00 -18.80 10.92
CA ILE A 688 -47.75 -18.05 11.07
C ILE A 688 -47.91 -16.97 12.15
N ILE A 689 -49.00 -16.21 12.11
CA ILE A 689 -49.29 -15.15 13.09
C ILE A 689 -49.46 -15.73 14.48
N GLN A 690 -50.18 -16.85 14.62
CA GLN A 690 -50.41 -17.51 15.91
C GLN A 690 -49.09 -17.99 16.52
N VAL A 691 -48.27 -18.68 15.73
CA VAL A 691 -47.03 -19.32 16.18
C VAL A 691 -45.93 -18.29 16.49
N THR A 692 -45.92 -17.15 15.80
CA THR A 692 -44.90 -16.09 15.96
C THR A 692 -45.35 -14.89 16.80
N ARG A 693 -46.65 -14.74 17.08
CA ARG A 693 -47.28 -13.54 17.67
C ARG A 693 -46.85 -12.22 17.02
N CYS A 694 -46.72 -12.21 15.70
CA CYS A 694 -46.30 -11.03 14.94
C CYS A 694 -44.91 -10.48 15.32
N GLN A 695 -44.06 -11.29 15.97
CA GLN A 695 -42.68 -10.87 16.23
C GLN A 695 -41.93 -10.77 14.88
N PRO A 696 -41.37 -9.59 14.51
CA PRO A 696 -40.82 -9.36 13.18
C PRO A 696 -39.78 -10.40 12.74
N TYR A 697 -38.84 -10.75 13.61
CA TYR A 697 -37.80 -11.72 13.30
C TYR A 697 -38.34 -13.13 13.08
N LEU A 698 -39.23 -13.61 13.96
CA LEU A 698 -39.80 -14.95 13.84
C LEU A 698 -40.73 -15.05 12.64
N VAL A 699 -41.52 -14.00 12.34
CA VAL A 699 -42.34 -13.93 11.11
C VAL A 699 -41.45 -14.11 9.88
N GLN A 700 -40.36 -13.32 9.78
CA GLN A 700 -39.46 -13.43 8.63
C GLN A 700 -38.73 -14.79 8.57
N LEU A 701 -38.33 -15.35 9.71
CA LEU A 701 -37.68 -16.66 9.77
C LEU A 701 -38.60 -17.79 9.31
N VAL A 702 -39.84 -17.83 9.82
CA VAL A 702 -40.84 -18.83 9.41
C VAL A 702 -41.15 -18.68 7.92
N CYS A 703 -41.40 -17.45 7.44
CA CYS A 703 -41.68 -17.21 6.03
C CYS A 703 -40.49 -17.60 5.13
N TYR A 704 -39.26 -17.32 5.57
CA TYR A 704 -38.04 -17.72 4.84
C TYR A 704 -37.98 -19.24 4.68
N GLU A 705 -38.15 -19.99 5.77
CA GLU A 705 -38.06 -21.45 5.75
C GLU A 705 -39.19 -22.11 4.98
N VAL A 706 -40.39 -21.55 5.04
CA VAL A 706 -41.54 -22.01 4.27
C VAL A 706 -41.31 -21.83 2.76
N VAL A 707 -40.73 -20.71 2.34
CA VAL A 707 -40.36 -20.50 0.92
C VAL A 707 -39.27 -21.49 0.49
N GLU A 708 -38.28 -21.76 1.34
CA GLU A 708 -37.26 -22.78 1.06
C GLU A 708 -37.85 -24.19 0.94
N LEU A 709 -38.79 -24.55 1.81
CA LEU A 709 -39.54 -25.81 1.72
C LEU A 709 -40.26 -25.91 0.37
N LEU A 710 -40.97 -24.86 -0.02
CA LEU A 710 -41.76 -24.83 -1.25
C LEU A 710 -40.86 -24.93 -2.49
N ASN A 711 -39.76 -24.17 -2.53
CA ASN A 711 -38.76 -24.24 -3.59
C ASN A 711 -38.05 -25.60 -3.64
N ARG A 712 -37.83 -26.25 -2.49
CA ARG A 712 -37.27 -27.62 -2.45
C ARG A 712 -38.23 -28.64 -3.06
N ASP A 713 -39.53 -28.50 -2.80
CA ASP A 713 -40.56 -29.38 -3.37
C ASP A 713 -40.75 -29.15 -4.88
N ILE A 714 -40.72 -27.89 -5.34
CA ILE A 714 -40.75 -27.54 -6.75
C ILE A 714 -39.53 -28.15 -7.47
N ARG A 715 -38.32 -27.99 -6.92
CA ARG A 715 -37.08 -28.59 -7.48
C ARG A 715 -37.11 -30.11 -7.56
N ARG A 716 -37.83 -30.77 -6.63
CA ARG A 716 -38.01 -32.23 -6.60
C ARG A 716 -39.22 -32.71 -7.40
N ASN A 717 -39.88 -31.83 -8.16
CA ASN A 717 -41.11 -32.11 -8.91
C ASN A 717 -42.24 -32.69 -8.04
N ARG A 718 -42.30 -32.33 -6.75
CA ARG A 718 -43.37 -32.75 -5.82
C ARG A 718 -44.59 -31.84 -5.86
N ARG A 719 -44.39 -30.57 -6.25
CA ARG A 719 -45.45 -29.56 -6.40
C ARG A 719 -45.23 -28.80 -7.70
N GLU A 720 -46.33 -28.44 -8.37
CA GLU A 720 -46.28 -27.59 -9.56
C GLU A 720 -46.04 -26.13 -9.17
N ALA A 721 -45.09 -25.46 -9.84
CA ALA A 721 -44.65 -24.12 -9.46
C ALA A 721 -45.74 -23.03 -9.57
N ASP A 722 -46.69 -23.16 -10.51
CA ASP A 722 -47.75 -22.16 -10.73
C ASP A 722 -48.89 -22.21 -9.71
N THR A 723 -49.13 -23.40 -9.13
CA THR A 723 -50.26 -23.66 -8.22
C THR A 723 -49.81 -23.91 -6.80
N ALA A 724 -48.51 -24.04 -6.57
CA ALA A 724 -47.88 -24.21 -5.27
C ALA A 724 -48.28 -23.09 -4.31
N LYS A 725 -49.11 -23.45 -3.33
CA LYS A 725 -49.45 -22.61 -2.19
C LYS A 725 -48.93 -23.21 -0.89
N VAL A 726 -48.66 -22.34 0.06
CA VAL A 726 -48.33 -22.68 1.44
C VAL A 726 -49.62 -22.95 2.18
N THR A 727 -49.70 -24.14 2.76
CA THR A 727 -50.78 -24.58 3.64
C THR A 727 -50.39 -24.43 5.11
N ALA A 728 -51.36 -24.47 6.02
CA ALA A 728 -51.08 -24.47 7.46
C ALA A 728 -50.25 -25.69 7.91
N GLN A 729 -50.32 -26.81 7.17
CA GLN A 729 -49.52 -27.99 7.46
C GLN A 729 -48.04 -27.77 7.12
N ASP A 730 -47.75 -27.04 6.04
CA ASP A 730 -46.37 -26.70 5.65
C ASP A 730 -45.69 -25.83 6.72
N VAL A 731 -46.45 -24.90 7.31
CA VAL A 731 -45.97 -24.07 8.42
C VAL A 731 -45.59 -24.94 9.62
N LYS A 732 -46.40 -25.96 9.95
CA LYS A 732 -46.15 -26.89 11.06
C LYS A 732 -44.94 -27.79 10.79
N GLU A 733 -44.76 -28.26 9.55
CA GLU A 733 -43.62 -29.09 9.14
C GLU A 733 -42.28 -28.34 9.30
N VAL A 734 -42.30 -27.02 9.11
CA VAL A 734 -41.10 -26.17 9.15
C VAL A 734 -40.68 -25.80 10.57
N ILE A 735 -41.55 -25.94 11.58
CA ILE A 735 -41.26 -25.54 12.97
C ILE A 735 -39.94 -26.13 13.51
N PRO A 736 -39.64 -27.43 13.39
CA PRO A 736 -38.38 -27.98 13.89
C PRO A 736 -37.15 -27.34 13.24
N VAL A 737 -37.22 -27.06 11.93
CA VAL A 737 -36.13 -26.41 11.18
C VAL A 737 -35.97 -24.94 11.61
N VAL A 738 -37.07 -24.25 11.92
CA VAL A 738 -37.05 -22.87 12.45
C VAL A 738 -36.42 -22.82 13.84
N LEU A 739 -36.68 -23.81 14.70
CA LEU A 739 -36.05 -23.93 16.02
C LEU A 739 -34.54 -24.16 15.88
N GLU A 740 -34.11 -25.04 14.97
CA GLU A 740 -32.70 -25.31 14.70
C GLU A 740 -31.97 -24.08 14.15
N ARG A 741 -32.48 -23.48 13.07
CA ARG A 741 -31.85 -22.29 12.44
C ARG A 741 -31.95 -21.04 13.31
N GLY A 742 -32.96 -20.97 14.18
CA GLY A 742 -33.18 -19.90 15.14
C GLY A 742 -32.48 -20.10 16.49
N ASP A 743 -31.71 -21.19 16.70
CA ASP A 743 -31.18 -21.56 18.03
C ASP A 743 -30.46 -20.39 18.71
N GLN A 744 -29.65 -19.62 17.99
CA GLN A 744 -28.94 -18.49 18.57
C GLN A 744 -29.90 -17.47 19.21
N TYR A 745 -31.01 -17.14 18.55
CA TYR A 745 -32.01 -16.21 19.08
C TYR A 745 -32.63 -16.75 20.37
N PHE A 746 -33.07 -18.01 20.37
CA PHE A 746 -33.72 -18.61 21.52
C PHE A 746 -32.75 -18.86 22.69
N ARG A 747 -31.53 -19.29 22.39
CA ARG A 747 -30.46 -19.49 23.38
C ARG A 747 -30.04 -18.16 24.03
N GLU A 748 -29.92 -17.09 23.26
CA GLU A 748 -29.66 -15.75 23.81
C GLU A 748 -30.81 -15.28 24.70
N LEU A 749 -32.06 -15.50 24.27
CA LEU A 749 -33.24 -15.20 25.09
C LEU A 749 -33.16 -15.96 26.42
N TRP A 750 -32.93 -17.28 26.40
CA TRP A 750 -32.81 -18.11 27.60
C TRP A 750 -31.64 -17.71 28.51
N LYS A 751 -30.47 -17.42 27.93
CA LYS A 751 -29.28 -16.97 28.67
C LYS A 751 -29.48 -15.62 29.36
N SER A 752 -30.26 -14.72 28.76
CA SER A 752 -30.54 -13.39 29.31
C SER A 752 -31.46 -13.39 30.55
N LEU A 753 -32.11 -14.53 30.84
CA LEU A 753 -33.01 -14.70 31.98
C LEU A 753 -32.23 -15.08 33.24
N THR A 754 -32.68 -14.57 34.40
CA THR A 754 -32.13 -14.97 35.70
C THR A 754 -32.61 -16.37 36.10
N ASP A 755 -31.96 -17.00 37.07
CA ASP A 755 -32.35 -18.36 37.49
C ASP A 755 -33.78 -18.41 38.03
N SER A 756 -34.23 -17.35 38.73
CA SER A 756 -35.62 -17.19 39.17
C SER A 756 -36.61 -17.18 37.98
N ASP A 757 -36.24 -16.50 36.90
CA ASP A 757 -37.05 -16.37 35.69
C ASP A 757 -37.16 -17.75 35.01
N ARG A 758 -36.03 -18.47 34.87
CA ARG A 758 -35.98 -19.82 34.28
C ARG A 758 -36.76 -20.83 35.09
N SER A 759 -36.66 -20.81 36.42
CA SER A 759 -37.43 -21.69 37.31
C SER A 759 -38.94 -21.47 37.19
N LEU A 760 -39.39 -20.22 37.06
CA LEU A 760 -40.82 -19.95 36.81
C LEU A 760 -41.27 -20.48 35.45
N LEU A 761 -40.49 -20.26 34.39
CA LEU A 761 -40.82 -20.74 33.06
C LEU A 761 -40.91 -22.28 32.99
N ARG A 762 -39.98 -22.99 33.67
CA ARG A 762 -40.04 -24.45 33.82
C ARG A 762 -41.36 -24.90 34.49
N ARG A 763 -41.74 -24.25 35.60
CA ARG A 763 -43.00 -24.55 36.31
C ARG A 763 -44.24 -24.33 35.43
N ILE A 764 -44.24 -23.27 34.63
CA ILE A 764 -45.35 -22.98 33.69
C ILE A 764 -45.48 -24.08 32.62
N ILE A 765 -44.36 -24.61 32.11
CA ILE A 765 -44.38 -25.74 31.14
C ILE A 765 -44.97 -27.00 31.78
N TYR A 766 -44.61 -27.31 33.03
CA TYR A 766 -45.20 -28.40 33.80
C TYR A 766 -46.62 -28.11 34.32
N ARG A 767 -47.25 -27.00 33.88
CA ARG A 767 -48.61 -26.56 34.22
C ARG A 767 -48.84 -26.28 35.71
N GLU A 768 -47.79 -25.91 36.43
CA GLU A 768 -47.92 -25.44 37.82
C GLU A 768 -48.45 -24.01 37.88
N THR A 769 -49.23 -23.71 38.93
CA THR A 769 -49.80 -22.36 39.10
C THR A 769 -48.78 -21.39 39.73
N PRO A 770 -48.67 -20.14 39.23
CA PRO A 770 -47.75 -19.17 39.80
C PRO A 770 -48.12 -18.79 41.24
N THR A 771 -47.13 -18.66 42.11
CA THR A 771 -47.34 -18.31 43.52
C THR A 771 -47.35 -16.79 43.75
N PRO A 772 -47.86 -16.28 44.89
CA PRO A 772 -47.84 -14.85 45.20
C PRO A 772 -46.44 -14.22 45.22
N GLN A 773 -45.39 -15.02 45.50
CA GLN A 773 -43.99 -14.59 45.50
C GLN A 773 -43.46 -14.35 44.07
N ASP A 774 -44.09 -14.98 43.06
CA ASP A 774 -43.70 -14.85 41.66
C ASP A 774 -44.21 -13.56 41.01
N LYS A 775 -45.05 -12.76 41.69
CA LYS A 775 -45.66 -11.53 41.13
C LYS A 775 -44.62 -10.56 40.55
N GLY A 776 -43.45 -10.43 41.18
CA GLY A 776 -42.36 -9.60 40.66
C GLY A 776 -41.77 -10.14 39.35
N VAL A 777 -41.53 -11.45 39.31
CA VAL A 777 -40.99 -12.17 38.15
C VAL A 777 -41.98 -12.17 36.98
N ILE A 778 -43.27 -12.42 37.25
CA ILE A 778 -44.34 -12.36 36.24
C ILE A 778 -44.38 -10.98 35.60
N ARG A 779 -44.40 -9.91 36.41
CA ARG A 779 -44.40 -8.53 35.87
C ARG A 779 -43.20 -8.27 34.97
N LYS A 780 -42.02 -8.75 35.35
CA LYS A 780 -40.79 -8.62 34.54
C LYS A 780 -40.89 -9.40 33.22
N LEU A 781 -41.34 -10.65 33.25
CA LEU A 781 -41.47 -11.51 32.07
C LEU A 781 -42.60 -11.07 31.11
N THR A 782 -43.71 -10.56 31.64
CA THR A 782 -44.77 -9.95 30.85
C THR A 782 -44.28 -8.66 30.18
N ARG A 783 -43.49 -7.83 30.86
CA ARG A 783 -42.88 -6.63 30.25
C ARG A 783 -41.95 -6.99 29.09
N LYS A 784 -41.16 -8.06 29.25
CA LYS A 784 -40.29 -8.64 28.21
C LYS A 784 -41.04 -9.41 27.11
N GLU A 785 -42.37 -9.45 27.15
CA GLU A 785 -43.23 -10.09 26.15
C GLU A 785 -43.01 -11.61 26.02
N ILE A 786 -42.55 -12.25 27.10
CA ILE A 786 -42.34 -13.71 27.16
C ILE A 786 -43.62 -14.40 27.65
N LEU A 787 -44.27 -13.84 28.67
CA LEU A 787 -45.52 -14.35 29.26
C LEU A 787 -46.70 -13.46 28.90
N THR A 788 -47.89 -14.05 28.85
CA THR A 788 -49.14 -13.30 28.71
C THR A 788 -49.37 -12.35 29.91
N PRO A 789 -50.26 -11.34 29.78
CA PRO A 789 -50.60 -10.44 30.88
C PRO A 789 -51.11 -11.15 32.14
N GLU A 790 -51.75 -12.31 31.97
CA GLU A 790 -52.24 -13.16 33.06
C GLU A 790 -51.11 -13.94 33.75
N GLY A 791 -49.93 -14.04 33.12
CA GLY A 791 -48.75 -14.70 33.68
C GLY A 791 -48.81 -16.23 33.73
N ASN A 792 -49.80 -16.83 33.07
CA ASN A 792 -50.08 -18.27 33.11
C ASN A 792 -49.66 -19.03 31.85
N ALA A 793 -49.33 -18.32 30.77
CA ALA A 793 -48.95 -18.92 29.50
C ALA A 793 -47.85 -18.12 28.81
N PHE A 794 -47.13 -18.78 27.92
CA PHE A 794 -46.19 -18.11 27.02
C PHE A 794 -46.95 -17.24 26.03
N GLN A 795 -46.45 -16.03 25.80
CA GLN A 795 -47.00 -15.15 24.78
C GLN A 795 -46.74 -15.76 23.40
N VAL A 796 -45.50 -16.14 23.11
CA VAL A 796 -45.04 -16.66 21.81
C VAL A 796 -44.94 -18.20 21.81
N PRO A 797 -45.77 -18.94 21.05
CA PRO A 797 -45.73 -20.40 21.02
C PRO A 797 -44.40 -21.02 20.58
N LEU A 798 -43.64 -20.39 19.67
CA LEU A 798 -42.31 -20.88 19.29
C LEU A 798 -41.32 -20.86 20.45
N VAL A 799 -41.39 -19.85 21.32
CA VAL A 799 -40.53 -19.75 22.51
C VAL A 799 -40.87 -20.88 23.47
N GLN A 800 -42.16 -21.17 23.66
CA GLN A 800 -42.59 -22.31 24.46
C GLN A 800 -42.02 -23.63 23.92
N LYS A 801 -42.19 -23.91 22.63
CA LYS A 801 -41.69 -25.14 21.99
C LYS A 801 -40.18 -25.29 22.09
N TYR A 802 -39.43 -24.20 21.95
CA TYR A 802 -37.97 -24.24 22.14
C TYR A 802 -37.58 -24.64 23.56
N ILE A 803 -38.24 -24.04 24.56
CA ILE A 803 -37.91 -24.34 25.96
C ILE A 803 -38.35 -25.77 26.31
N GLU A 804 -39.49 -26.24 25.79
CA GLU A 804 -39.90 -27.65 25.89
C GLU A 804 -38.80 -28.58 25.35
N GLN A 805 -38.29 -28.33 24.15
CA GLN A 805 -37.19 -29.11 23.56
C GLN A 805 -35.90 -29.04 24.40
N LEU A 806 -35.54 -27.86 24.89
CA LEU A 806 -34.35 -27.67 25.72
C LEU A 806 -34.45 -28.42 27.05
N LEU A 807 -35.65 -28.56 27.62
CA LEU A 807 -35.89 -29.34 28.84
C LEU A 807 -35.98 -30.85 28.60
N GLU A 808 -36.27 -31.29 27.37
CA GLU A 808 -36.19 -32.69 26.98
C GLU A 808 -34.73 -33.14 26.74
N GLU A 809 -33.84 -32.20 26.36
CA GLU A 809 -32.41 -32.42 26.15
C GLU A 809 -31.56 -32.33 27.43
N GLU A 810 -32.03 -31.59 28.45
CA GLU A 810 -31.46 -31.51 29.82
C GLU A 810 -31.85 -32.70 30.70
#